data_AF-A0A952BTB9-F1
#
_entry.id   AF-A0A952BTB9-F1
#
_cell.length_a   1.000
_cell.length_b   1.000
_cell.length_c   1.000
_cell.angle_alpha   90.00
_cell.angle_beta   90.00
_cell.angle_gamma   90.00
#
_symmetry.space_group_name_H-M   'P 1'
#
loop_
_entity.id
_entity.type
_entity.pdbx_description
1 polymer ?
#
loop_
_entity_poly.entity_id
_entity_poly.type
_entity_poly.pdbx_seq_one_letter_code
_entity_poly.pdbx_strand_id
1 'polypeptide(L)'
;MQLLIILGLCLSSVTFSLDLIYTGNTQSYLEPCGCVQGMLGGIARRPHAFPKDNDFILFDSGNFIEIKDELDRTRNVYYAKSYPLMGYSVVGLSKNELSQPYSFLSTLALSDLLLASNVADSSGKSPFLESKTVKGYTFISLISPKTEVHKDYTITDPMKLVEQHKDTKNLVILSSLSSEELETFLKGLKVKPVLVVANQARGDFETVLGVPVSYPGDKGKFVRMFAQAKVSTVPIEEEFLVTPELDQLVQEYYDAVLKDPSLQKVSKRYFEHEPQEMRVLQGKNKFIGSQNCKECHQKEYDQYATTQHAKAFDILQEKKRDHVPDCVSCHSVGLGYESGYEIATRQKYLRHVGCESCHGAGLEHYKNPRKDNIQKAVSEARCSTCHNQEHSPNFHYGSWVHAVNHTIPVDTSENQPKPVQMDKVDVDLYVMSQCPFGYKAENAMIPVVKKFSDAIQFNLRFIATDVEEQMKAQAAAAQTTATTTATEEKDGKKIAQAKPEPGTPGCAANFELDPNAKFQSLRGQPEVDENTRQLLVAHFYPDKFLDFLLERNKDVYGDFSAVALKFGIDMKKIEEGMKSGLGDDLLRKNILPGNQLDISASPTLLINHKAYSLPFETVPLEYNICQSLANPPDWCKIAPVCATDAHCRRAGFDAKCINPGTAKAECQFTKPKEIKLTVIEDPDCLVCESGPFLRQLYQLYENVSVTMLKKDEARAKELIAKTKVDRLPVYLFDNNDFLASPRTANLQRYLAYADGVYFVNPLLSEVSTLLKPEKKGTVRLFTTALGQGVALQKELIRLQDTLKASGVVMNLEIQPILTQSRNQAQTSVPNDPRYQVMVNTGNGIQPVYLESTYGSREIVESMHQHCVKVSATDRQYAAYMNSFSDRILSGMGNIASQEQLTAYISSLNIDDMRSKAYVDAMIGKELQEKIAQCQTDPNAGPAWLVGSLVETINNRIMASPTVLVNDRIIVRGAPDALLQLLPEMLGAKPKP
;
A
#
# COMPACT_ATOMS: atom_id res chain seq x y z
N MET A 1 -37.21 -2.73 68.57
CA MET A 1 -37.43 -3.81 67.59
C MET A 1 -38.15 -3.23 66.37
N GLN A 2 -37.42 -2.56 65.46
CA GLN A 2 -37.81 -2.21 64.07
C GLN A 2 -36.89 -1.17 63.37
N LEU A 3 -35.80 -0.69 64.00
CA LEU A 3 -34.89 0.29 63.38
C LEU A 3 -33.41 -0.13 63.32
N LEU A 4 -33.12 -1.43 63.39
CA LEU A 4 -31.74 -1.98 63.43
C LEU A 4 -31.48 -3.09 62.38
N ILE A 5 -32.36 -3.24 61.37
CA ILE A 5 -32.25 -4.29 60.34
C ILE A 5 -31.94 -3.73 58.92
N ILE A 6 -31.81 -2.41 58.74
CA ILE A 6 -31.64 -1.80 57.39
C ILE A 6 -30.19 -1.31 57.12
N LEU A 7 -29.23 -1.60 58.00
CA LEU A 7 -27.80 -1.25 57.79
C LEU A 7 -26.88 -2.45 57.54
N GLY A 8 -27.41 -3.57 57.05
CA GLY A 8 -26.66 -4.83 56.89
C GLY A 8 -26.46 -5.36 55.46
N LEU A 9 -26.99 -4.71 54.41
CA LEU A 9 -26.99 -5.27 53.04
C LEU A 9 -26.80 -4.19 51.97
N CYS A 10 -25.60 -3.64 51.86
CA CYS A 10 -25.09 -3.05 50.60
C CYS A 10 -23.58 -2.79 50.66
N LEU A 11 -22.81 -3.79 51.08
CA LEU A 11 -21.42 -3.92 50.62
C LEU A 11 -21.49 -4.89 49.45
N SER A 12 -21.92 -4.39 48.28
CA SER A 12 -21.55 -5.01 47.02
C SER A 12 -20.03 -5.03 47.01
N SER A 13 -19.47 -6.22 47.23
CA SER A 13 -18.07 -6.51 46.99
C SER A 13 -17.73 -5.98 45.60
N VAL A 14 -16.99 -4.88 45.54
CA VAL A 14 -16.31 -4.45 44.32
C VAL A 14 -15.33 -5.57 44.00
N THR A 15 -15.74 -6.50 43.16
CA THR A 15 -14.85 -7.50 42.58
C THR A 15 -13.91 -6.72 41.66
N PHE A 16 -12.74 -6.34 42.17
CA PHE A 16 -11.65 -5.86 41.35
C PHE A 16 -11.30 -7.00 40.37
N SER A 17 -11.67 -6.85 39.09
CA SER A 17 -11.19 -7.76 38.05
C SER A 17 -9.72 -7.46 37.82
N LEU A 18 -8.89 -8.49 37.88
CA LEU A 18 -7.45 -8.36 37.70
C LEU A 18 -7.12 -8.04 36.24
N ASP A 19 -6.08 -7.23 36.00
CA ASP A 19 -5.63 -6.93 34.64
C ASP A 19 -4.91 -8.14 34.03
N LEU A 20 -5.29 -8.52 32.81
CA LEU A 20 -4.69 -9.61 32.05
C LEU A 20 -3.72 -9.02 31.02
N ILE A 21 -2.42 -9.11 31.29
CA ILE A 21 -1.37 -8.57 30.42
C ILE A 21 -0.75 -9.72 29.64
N TYR A 22 -0.61 -9.55 28.33
CA TYR A 22 -0.08 -10.61 27.50
C TYR A 22 0.75 -10.17 26.32
N THR A 23 1.61 -11.10 25.91
CA THR A 23 2.41 -11.10 24.68
C THR A 23 2.18 -12.42 23.94
N GLY A 24 2.77 -12.56 22.77
CA GLY A 24 2.69 -13.77 21.95
C GLY A 24 3.32 -13.53 20.58
N ASN A 25 3.56 -14.61 19.83
CA ASN A 25 4.29 -14.61 18.56
C ASN A 25 5.61 -13.82 18.64
N THR A 26 6.33 -13.98 19.75
CA THR A 26 7.49 -13.13 20.05
C THR A 26 8.76 -13.56 19.33
N GLN A 27 8.81 -14.79 18.78
CA GLN A 27 9.89 -15.26 17.89
C GLN A 27 11.31 -15.06 18.46
N SER A 28 11.43 -15.10 19.78
CA SER A 28 12.65 -14.85 20.54
C SER A 28 13.37 -13.55 20.16
N TYR A 29 12.59 -12.51 19.88
CA TYR A 29 13.08 -11.16 19.60
C TYR A 29 13.61 -10.51 20.89
N LEU A 30 14.92 -10.62 21.11
CA LEU A 30 15.60 -10.12 22.31
C LEU A 30 15.68 -8.59 22.34
N GLU A 31 16.19 -7.97 21.28
CA GLU A 31 16.31 -6.53 21.16
C GLU A 31 16.16 -6.07 19.70
N PRO A 32 15.62 -4.85 19.46
CA PRO A 32 15.81 -4.20 18.18
C PRO A 32 17.28 -3.81 17.96
N CYS A 33 17.70 -3.66 16.70
CA CYS A 33 19.07 -3.18 16.38
C CYS A 33 19.38 -1.85 17.10
N GLY A 34 18.38 -0.97 17.17
CA GLY A 34 18.51 0.39 17.74
C GLY A 34 19.54 1.23 16.98
N CYS A 35 19.66 0.99 15.68
CA CYS A 35 20.64 1.60 14.77
C CYS A 35 20.01 2.73 13.93
N VAL A 36 18.68 2.79 13.88
CA VAL A 36 17.83 3.78 13.22
C VAL A 36 16.63 4.05 14.15
N GLN A 37 16.13 5.28 14.16
CA GLN A 37 14.97 5.68 14.96
C GLN A 37 13.68 4.96 14.56
N GLY A 38 12.76 4.82 15.53
CA GLY A 38 11.43 4.24 15.33
C GLY A 38 11.36 2.71 15.41
N MET A 39 12.39 2.03 15.93
CA MET A 39 12.35 0.58 16.15
C MET A 39 11.65 0.23 17.47
N LEU A 40 10.70 -0.71 17.40
CA LEU A 40 9.91 -1.16 18.54
C LEU A 40 10.41 -2.49 19.13
N GLY A 41 10.07 -2.75 20.39
CA GLY A 41 10.27 -4.04 21.06
C GLY A 41 11.48 -4.10 21.98
N GLY A 42 11.90 -5.33 22.26
CA GLY A 42 13.02 -5.66 23.13
C GLY A 42 12.62 -6.05 24.55
N ILE A 43 13.15 -7.17 25.04
CA ILE A 43 12.80 -7.73 26.36
C ILE A 43 13.23 -6.82 27.51
N ALA A 44 14.33 -6.09 27.36
CA ALA A 44 14.82 -5.18 28.41
C ALA A 44 13.91 -3.95 28.60
N ARG A 45 13.26 -3.48 27.53
CA ARG A 45 12.33 -2.34 27.57
C ARG A 45 10.93 -2.75 28.03
N ARG A 46 10.54 -3.99 27.77
CA ARG A 46 9.17 -4.51 27.97
C ARG A 46 8.59 -4.26 29.37
N PRO A 47 9.31 -4.41 30.49
CA PRO A 47 8.74 -4.14 31.81
C PRO A 47 8.22 -2.72 32.00
N HIS A 48 8.78 -1.74 31.29
CA HIS A 48 8.32 -0.35 31.35
C HIS A 48 7.00 -0.12 30.62
N ALA A 49 6.53 -1.09 29.83
CA ALA A 49 5.19 -1.10 29.25
C ALA A 49 4.11 -1.61 30.22
N PHE A 50 4.50 -2.16 31.37
CA PHE A 50 3.56 -2.70 32.35
C PHE A 50 2.99 -1.58 33.25
N PRO A 51 1.73 -1.67 33.68
CA PRO A 51 1.14 -0.72 34.62
C PRO A 51 1.86 -0.79 35.98
N LYS A 52 2.10 0.36 36.61
CA LYS A 52 2.87 0.48 37.86
C LYS A 52 2.06 0.22 39.13
N ASP A 53 0.75 0.50 39.11
CA ASP A 53 -0.10 0.58 40.32
C ASP A 53 -1.25 -0.44 40.34
N ASN A 54 -1.26 -1.42 39.43
CA ASN A 54 -2.33 -2.41 39.32
C ASN A 54 -1.81 -3.83 39.62
N ASP A 55 -2.66 -4.64 40.24
CA ASP A 55 -2.42 -6.08 40.35
C ASP A 55 -2.80 -6.76 39.02
N PHE A 56 -1.87 -7.51 38.42
CA PHE A 56 -2.05 -8.13 37.10
C PHE A 56 -1.58 -9.61 37.06
N ILE A 57 -2.02 -10.35 36.03
CA ILE A 57 -1.41 -11.60 35.57
C ILE A 57 -0.71 -11.31 34.24
N LEU A 58 0.57 -11.66 34.16
CA LEU A 58 1.36 -11.60 32.94
C LEU A 58 1.49 -13.00 32.33
N PHE A 59 1.16 -13.14 31.05
CA PHE A 59 1.26 -14.42 30.34
C PHE A 59 1.64 -14.26 28.87
N ASP A 60 2.20 -15.31 28.27
CA ASP A 60 2.50 -15.36 26.84
C ASP A 60 1.64 -16.41 26.17
N SER A 61 1.12 -16.09 24.99
CA SER A 61 0.20 -16.99 24.29
C SER A 61 0.90 -18.10 23.49
N GLY A 62 2.20 -17.95 23.20
CA GLY A 62 3.01 -18.95 22.47
C GLY A 62 3.59 -18.43 21.15
N ASN A 63 4.21 -19.31 20.37
CA ASN A 63 5.03 -18.96 19.19
C ASN A 63 6.20 -18.02 19.55
N PHE A 64 6.80 -18.24 20.72
CA PHE A 64 7.99 -17.50 21.15
C PHE A 64 9.28 -18.08 20.57
N ILE A 65 9.23 -19.25 19.94
CA ILE A 65 10.37 -19.90 19.31
C ILE A 65 10.40 -19.66 17.80
N GLU A 66 11.59 -19.40 17.28
CA GLU A 66 11.92 -19.52 15.86
C GLU A 66 13.37 -20.04 15.78
N ILE A 67 13.57 -21.23 15.20
CA ILE A 67 14.88 -21.90 15.12
C ILE A 67 15.18 -22.29 13.69
N LYS A 68 16.22 -21.67 13.11
CA LYS A 68 16.79 -22.06 11.82
C LYS A 68 18.18 -22.68 11.98
N ASP A 69 18.89 -22.32 13.04
CA ASP A 69 20.26 -22.74 13.33
C ASP A 69 20.55 -22.73 14.85
N GLU A 70 21.81 -23.02 15.23
CA GLU A 70 22.22 -23.06 16.65
C GLU A 70 22.30 -21.67 17.30
N LEU A 71 22.49 -20.60 16.51
CA LEU A 71 22.47 -19.23 17.01
C LEU A 71 21.06 -18.87 17.46
N ASP A 72 20.06 -19.14 16.62
CA ASP A 72 18.66 -19.02 16.97
C ASP A 72 18.34 -19.91 18.18
N ARG A 73 18.73 -21.18 18.17
CA ARG A 73 18.50 -22.10 19.28
C ARG A 73 19.04 -21.56 20.60
N THR A 74 20.24 -20.99 20.59
CA THR A 74 20.83 -20.31 21.74
C THR A 74 20.04 -19.07 22.12
N ARG A 75 19.64 -18.23 21.16
CA ARG A 75 18.81 -17.04 21.38
C ARG A 75 17.51 -17.42 22.11
N ASN A 76 16.87 -18.51 21.71
CA ASN A 76 15.65 -19.03 22.35
C ASN A 76 15.88 -19.42 23.82
N VAL A 77 17.04 -20.03 24.16
CA VAL A 77 17.38 -20.35 25.55
C VAL A 77 17.49 -19.07 26.40
N TYR A 78 18.14 -18.03 25.89
CA TYR A 78 18.24 -16.75 26.60
C TYR A 78 16.89 -16.04 26.68
N TYR A 79 16.12 -16.04 25.59
CA TYR A 79 14.77 -15.46 25.59
C TYR A 79 13.86 -16.15 26.62
N ALA A 80 13.91 -17.48 26.72
CA ALA A 80 13.16 -18.24 27.71
C ALA A 80 13.48 -17.82 29.16
N LYS A 81 14.76 -17.58 29.49
CA LYS A 81 15.18 -17.09 30.81
C LYS A 81 14.57 -15.74 31.19
N SER A 82 14.14 -14.95 30.21
CA SER A 82 13.50 -13.65 30.47
C SER A 82 12.09 -13.77 31.08
N TYR A 83 11.39 -14.89 30.85
CA TYR A 83 10.02 -15.08 31.32
C TYR A 83 9.92 -15.07 32.86
N PRO A 84 10.71 -15.86 33.62
CA PRO A 84 10.74 -15.77 35.08
C PRO A 84 11.19 -14.40 35.59
N LEU A 85 12.17 -13.76 34.95
CA LEU A 85 12.69 -12.44 35.36
C LEU A 85 11.62 -11.33 35.25
N MET A 86 10.76 -11.42 34.24
CA MET A 86 9.62 -10.50 34.06
C MET A 86 8.39 -10.88 34.87
N GLY A 87 8.37 -12.05 35.52
CA GLY A 87 7.23 -12.51 36.32
C GLY A 87 6.07 -13.12 35.50
N TYR A 88 6.36 -13.70 34.32
CA TYR A 88 5.34 -14.42 33.55
C TYR A 88 4.83 -15.63 34.33
N SER A 89 3.52 -15.76 34.41
CA SER A 89 2.84 -16.80 35.17
C SER A 89 2.44 -17.99 34.30
N VAL A 90 2.22 -17.78 33.00
CA VAL A 90 1.81 -18.80 32.03
C VAL A 90 2.51 -18.52 30.70
N VAL A 91 3.01 -19.56 30.04
CA VAL A 91 3.55 -19.49 28.68
C VAL A 91 2.89 -20.60 27.86
N GLY A 92 2.03 -20.22 26.92
CA GLY A 92 1.39 -21.17 26.00
C GLY A 92 2.40 -21.77 25.03
N LEU A 93 2.20 -23.04 24.67
CA LEU A 93 2.88 -23.68 23.55
C LEU A 93 1.99 -23.67 22.32
N SER A 94 2.61 -23.41 21.17
CA SER A 94 1.93 -23.41 19.87
C SER A 94 2.80 -24.12 18.82
N LYS A 95 2.44 -23.98 17.53
CA LYS A 95 3.08 -24.64 16.39
C LYS A 95 4.61 -24.59 16.46
N ASN A 96 5.18 -23.41 16.70
CA ASN A 96 6.64 -23.26 16.62
C ASN A 96 7.37 -24.03 17.73
N GLU A 97 6.86 -24.00 18.96
CA GLU A 97 7.44 -24.78 20.06
C GLU A 97 7.25 -26.28 19.84
N LEU A 98 6.05 -26.70 19.43
CA LEU A 98 5.72 -28.11 19.23
C LEU A 98 6.38 -28.73 17.99
N SER A 99 6.94 -27.91 17.10
CA SER A 99 7.83 -28.39 16.02
C SER A 99 9.20 -28.88 16.55
N GLN A 100 9.54 -28.57 17.80
CA GLN A 100 10.82 -28.91 18.42
C GLN A 100 10.71 -30.15 19.32
N PRO A 101 11.77 -30.98 19.42
CA PRO A 101 11.74 -32.17 20.27
C PRO A 101 11.56 -31.82 21.75
N TYR A 102 10.94 -32.71 22.52
CA TYR A 102 10.70 -32.50 23.96
C TYR A 102 12.01 -32.37 24.75
N SER A 103 13.04 -33.08 24.30
CA SER A 103 14.39 -32.99 24.85
C SER A 103 14.98 -31.57 24.76
N PHE A 104 14.53 -30.73 23.83
CA PHE A 104 14.93 -29.32 23.78
C PHE A 104 14.03 -28.45 24.66
N LEU A 105 12.71 -28.56 24.57
CA LEU A 105 11.80 -27.73 25.38
C LEU A 105 12.02 -27.91 26.88
N SER A 106 12.34 -29.12 27.32
CA SER A 106 12.69 -29.41 28.72
C SER A 106 13.96 -28.70 29.20
N THR A 107 14.88 -28.30 28.31
CA THR A 107 16.09 -27.55 28.67
C THR A 107 15.86 -26.06 28.94
N LEU A 108 14.71 -25.52 28.52
CA LEU A 108 14.39 -24.10 28.72
C LEU A 108 14.12 -23.74 30.19
N ALA A 109 14.03 -24.74 31.08
CA ALA A 109 13.72 -24.57 32.51
C ALA A 109 12.41 -23.80 32.77
N LEU A 110 11.43 -23.94 31.87
CA LEU A 110 10.11 -23.33 31.97
C LEU A 110 9.01 -24.34 32.33
N SER A 111 9.35 -25.55 32.81
CA SER A 111 8.38 -26.65 33.00
C SER A 111 7.13 -26.25 33.78
N ASP A 112 7.29 -25.38 34.78
CA ASP A 112 6.19 -24.92 35.63
C ASP A 112 5.35 -23.79 34.99
N LEU A 113 5.77 -23.26 33.82
CA LEU A 113 5.10 -22.21 33.06
C LEU A 113 4.47 -22.73 31.75
N LEU A 114 5.05 -23.76 31.14
CA LEU A 114 4.64 -24.26 29.81
C LEU A 114 3.27 -24.93 29.84
N LEU A 115 2.35 -24.41 29.03
CA LEU A 115 0.95 -24.84 28.99
C LEU A 115 0.58 -25.37 27.59
N ALA A 116 0.11 -26.61 27.53
CA ALA A 116 -0.43 -27.24 26.33
C ALA A 116 -1.50 -28.27 26.71
N SER A 117 -2.77 -27.93 26.51
CA SER A 117 -3.89 -28.64 27.11
C SER A 117 -4.32 -29.88 26.34
N ASN A 118 -4.14 -29.90 25.02
CA ASN A 118 -4.55 -31.02 24.16
C ASN A 118 -3.38 -31.70 23.45
N VAL A 119 -2.22 -31.76 24.09
CA VAL A 119 -1.00 -32.43 23.58
C VAL A 119 -0.72 -33.68 24.41
N ALA A 120 -0.38 -34.78 23.75
CA ALA A 120 0.03 -36.02 24.40
C ALA A 120 1.33 -36.56 23.78
N ASP A 121 2.09 -37.33 24.54
CA ASP A 121 3.24 -38.09 24.07
C ASP A 121 2.82 -39.46 23.48
N SER A 122 3.81 -40.27 23.10
CA SER A 122 3.58 -41.63 22.57
C SER A 122 2.94 -42.60 23.57
N SER A 123 2.93 -42.27 24.87
CA SER A 123 2.24 -43.02 25.92
C SER A 123 0.80 -42.54 26.17
N GLY A 124 0.39 -41.47 25.49
CA GLY A 124 -0.92 -40.85 25.64
C GLY A 124 -1.03 -39.90 26.85
N LYS A 125 0.10 -39.49 27.45
CA LYS A 125 0.13 -38.55 28.59
C LYS A 125 0.60 -37.16 28.13
N SER A 126 0.07 -36.10 28.73
CA SER A 126 0.58 -34.76 28.46
C SER A 126 1.97 -34.56 29.08
N PRO A 127 2.97 -34.12 28.31
CA PRO A 127 4.29 -33.76 28.85
C PRO A 127 4.35 -32.33 29.42
N PHE A 128 3.25 -31.56 29.32
CA PHE A 128 3.16 -30.16 29.76
C PHE A 128 1.98 -29.97 30.73
N LEU A 129 1.84 -28.76 31.29
CA LEU A 129 0.67 -28.43 32.08
C LEU A 129 -0.59 -28.48 31.21
N GLU A 130 -1.60 -29.24 31.62
CA GLU A 130 -2.89 -29.29 30.93
C GLU A 130 -3.75 -28.07 31.25
N SER A 131 -3.63 -27.54 32.47
CA SER A 131 -4.23 -26.26 32.88
C SER A 131 -3.39 -25.62 33.98
N LYS A 132 -3.48 -24.30 34.15
CA LYS A 132 -2.83 -23.59 35.26
C LYS A 132 -3.75 -22.52 35.83
N THR A 133 -3.90 -22.50 37.15
CA THR A 133 -4.70 -21.46 37.83
C THR A 133 -3.80 -20.45 38.53
N VAL A 134 -3.98 -19.17 38.24
CA VAL A 134 -3.19 -18.06 38.78
C VAL A 134 -4.16 -16.97 39.25
N LYS A 135 -4.07 -16.56 40.53
CA LYS A 135 -4.94 -15.53 41.14
C LYS A 135 -6.44 -15.71 40.81
N GLY A 136 -6.91 -16.96 40.77
CA GLY A 136 -8.30 -17.31 40.50
C GLY A 136 -8.71 -17.36 39.02
N TYR A 137 -7.79 -17.15 38.07
CA TYR A 137 -7.99 -17.35 36.63
C TYR A 137 -7.38 -18.68 36.19
N THR A 138 -8.12 -19.48 35.44
CA THR A 138 -7.66 -20.78 34.92
C THR A 138 -7.28 -20.62 33.45
N PHE A 139 -6.08 -21.01 33.09
CA PHE A 139 -5.55 -20.94 31.73
C PHE A 139 -5.52 -22.33 31.09
N ILE A 140 -5.92 -22.39 29.82
CA ILE A 140 -5.72 -23.54 28.93
C ILE A 140 -5.08 -23.09 27.62
N SER A 141 -4.32 -23.97 26.96
CA SER A 141 -3.73 -23.73 25.65
C SER A 141 -4.20 -24.78 24.65
N LEU A 142 -4.91 -24.37 23.61
CA LEU A 142 -5.54 -25.23 22.62
C LEU A 142 -4.82 -25.16 21.28
N ILE A 143 -4.42 -26.32 20.77
CA ILE A 143 -3.71 -26.48 19.51
C ILE A 143 -4.62 -27.17 18.49
N SER A 144 -4.64 -26.68 17.24
CA SER A 144 -5.45 -27.32 16.20
C SER A 144 -4.92 -28.73 15.90
N PRO A 145 -5.76 -29.77 15.82
CA PRO A 145 -5.34 -31.12 15.42
C PRO A 145 -4.68 -31.19 14.04
N LYS A 146 -4.88 -30.17 13.20
CA LYS A 146 -4.26 -30.04 11.87
C LYS A 146 -2.83 -29.49 11.91
N THR A 147 -2.35 -29.10 13.09
CA THR A 147 -1.00 -28.52 13.25
C THR A 147 0.06 -29.60 13.08
N GLU A 148 1.01 -29.38 12.18
CA GLU A 148 2.21 -30.22 12.09
C GLU A 148 3.10 -30.01 13.32
N VAL A 149 3.46 -31.10 13.99
CA VAL A 149 4.28 -31.12 15.21
C VAL A 149 5.37 -32.18 15.14
N HIS A 150 6.37 -32.08 16.01
CA HIS A 150 7.42 -33.08 16.13
C HIS A 150 6.84 -34.44 16.52
N LYS A 151 7.49 -35.53 16.08
CA LYS A 151 7.09 -36.93 16.33
C LYS A 151 6.94 -37.32 17.80
N ASP A 152 7.45 -36.51 18.72
CA ASP A 152 7.34 -36.74 20.17
C ASP A 152 5.92 -36.45 20.68
N TYR A 153 5.10 -35.75 19.89
CA TYR A 153 3.78 -35.28 20.28
C TYR A 153 2.68 -35.76 19.35
N THR A 154 1.47 -35.85 19.90
CA THR A 154 0.22 -36.04 19.18
C THR A 154 -0.77 -35.00 19.69
N ILE A 155 -1.41 -34.28 18.77
CA ILE A 155 -2.48 -33.34 19.11
C ILE A 155 -3.79 -34.10 19.22
N THR A 156 -4.39 -34.07 20.41
CA THR A 156 -5.66 -34.71 20.70
C THR A 156 -6.83 -33.77 20.39
N ASP A 157 -8.02 -34.34 20.17
CA ASP A 157 -9.24 -33.57 19.92
C ASP A 157 -9.52 -32.60 21.10
N PRO A 158 -9.50 -31.27 20.86
CA PRO A 158 -9.75 -30.28 21.90
C PRO A 158 -11.12 -30.44 22.54
N MET A 159 -12.11 -31.03 21.86
CA MET A 159 -13.46 -31.22 22.41
C MET A 159 -13.49 -32.09 23.67
N LYS A 160 -12.46 -32.92 23.91
CA LYS A 160 -12.33 -33.71 25.15
C LYS A 160 -12.18 -32.84 26.41
N LEU A 161 -11.64 -31.63 26.26
CA LEU A 161 -11.41 -30.69 27.37
C LEU A 161 -12.66 -29.88 27.74
N VAL A 162 -13.68 -29.88 26.88
CA VAL A 162 -14.94 -29.15 27.13
C VAL A 162 -15.56 -29.61 28.43
N GLU A 163 -15.72 -30.92 28.65
CA GLU A 163 -16.36 -31.46 29.85
C GLU A 163 -15.60 -31.10 31.13
N GLN A 164 -14.27 -31.06 31.05
CA GLN A 164 -13.39 -30.70 32.17
C GLN A 164 -13.52 -29.22 32.57
N HIS A 165 -13.75 -28.34 31.59
CA HIS A 165 -13.77 -26.90 31.80
C HIS A 165 -15.15 -26.24 31.66
N LYS A 166 -16.21 -27.01 31.41
CA LYS A 166 -17.57 -26.52 31.10
C LYS A 166 -18.11 -25.50 32.11
N ASP A 167 -17.77 -25.65 33.40
CA ASP A 167 -18.28 -24.82 34.51
C ASP A 167 -17.22 -23.83 35.04
N THR A 168 -16.08 -23.66 34.36
CA THR A 168 -14.97 -22.79 34.81
C THR A 168 -15.28 -21.33 34.58
N LYS A 169 -15.38 -20.53 35.66
CA LYS A 169 -15.81 -19.11 35.57
C LYS A 169 -14.78 -18.14 35.00
N ASN A 170 -13.52 -18.24 35.42
CA ASN A 170 -12.46 -17.30 35.03
C ASN A 170 -11.50 -17.95 34.02
N LEU A 171 -12.04 -18.58 32.98
CA LEU A 171 -11.26 -19.32 31.98
C LEU A 171 -10.61 -18.36 30.98
N VAL A 172 -9.30 -18.51 30.74
CA VAL A 172 -8.54 -17.83 29.69
C VAL A 172 -8.00 -18.89 28.74
N ILE A 173 -8.19 -18.69 27.44
CA ILE A 173 -7.80 -19.67 26.41
C ILE A 173 -6.70 -19.06 25.54
N LEU A 174 -5.55 -19.71 25.47
CA LEU A 174 -4.51 -19.45 24.48
C LEU A 174 -4.81 -20.38 23.30
N SER A 175 -5.09 -19.85 22.11
CA SER A 175 -5.68 -20.67 21.04
C SER A 175 -4.92 -20.54 19.73
N SER A 176 -4.55 -21.68 19.15
CA SER A 176 -4.13 -21.78 17.74
C SER A 176 -5.19 -22.47 16.87
N LEU A 177 -6.42 -22.59 17.37
CA LEU A 177 -7.56 -23.17 16.64
C LEU A 177 -7.99 -22.26 15.48
N SER A 178 -8.59 -22.84 14.44
CA SER A 178 -9.32 -22.06 13.43
C SER A 178 -10.56 -21.40 14.05
N SER A 179 -11.13 -20.39 13.38
CA SER A 179 -12.36 -19.73 13.87
C SER A 179 -13.51 -20.72 14.04
N GLU A 180 -13.64 -21.70 13.15
CA GLU A 180 -14.67 -22.77 13.22
C GLU A 180 -14.42 -23.73 14.39
N GLU A 181 -13.17 -24.18 14.57
CA GLU A 181 -12.77 -25.05 15.68
C GLU A 181 -12.99 -24.35 17.03
N LEU A 182 -12.62 -23.07 17.12
CA LEU A 182 -12.82 -22.25 18.32
C LEU A 182 -14.31 -22.05 18.62
N GLU A 183 -15.12 -21.70 17.61
CA GLU A 183 -16.56 -21.52 17.79
C GLU A 183 -17.22 -22.82 18.29
N THR A 184 -16.80 -23.96 17.75
CA THR A 184 -17.30 -25.29 18.15
C THR A 184 -16.93 -25.62 19.60
N PHE A 185 -15.67 -25.34 19.99
CA PHE A 185 -15.22 -25.54 21.36
C PHE A 185 -16.00 -24.64 22.35
N LEU A 186 -16.16 -23.35 22.03
CA LEU A 186 -16.87 -22.39 22.86
C LEU A 186 -18.35 -22.75 23.06
N LYS A 187 -19.03 -23.31 22.04
CA LYS A 187 -20.43 -23.80 22.16
C LYS A 187 -20.59 -24.92 23.20
N GLY A 188 -19.54 -25.70 23.43
CA GLY A 188 -19.56 -26.80 24.39
C GLY A 188 -19.50 -26.34 25.85
N LEU A 189 -18.99 -25.13 26.12
CA LEU A 189 -18.84 -24.61 27.47
C LEU A 189 -20.17 -24.03 28.01
N LYS A 190 -20.48 -24.28 29.28
CA LYS A 190 -21.65 -23.68 29.95
C LYS A 190 -21.35 -22.26 30.44
N VAL A 191 -20.10 -22.00 30.80
CA VAL A 191 -19.62 -20.69 31.24
C VAL A 191 -18.66 -20.12 30.19
N LYS A 192 -18.90 -18.87 29.80
CA LYS A 192 -18.07 -18.18 28.80
C LYS A 192 -16.68 -17.90 29.37
N PRO A 193 -15.60 -18.18 28.61
CA PRO A 193 -14.27 -17.70 28.96
C PRO A 193 -14.23 -16.18 29.07
N VAL A 194 -13.29 -15.70 29.87
CA VAL A 194 -13.01 -14.27 30.06
C VAL A 194 -12.33 -13.68 28.82
N LEU A 195 -11.38 -14.42 28.24
CA LEU A 195 -10.57 -13.99 27.12
C LEU A 195 -10.04 -15.20 26.35
N VAL A 196 -10.03 -15.10 25.02
CA VAL A 196 -9.24 -15.94 24.13
C VAL A 196 -8.11 -15.09 23.56
N VAL A 197 -6.87 -15.55 23.65
CA VAL A 197 -5.73 -14.96 22.94
C VAL A 197 -5.38 -15.86 21.77
N ALA A 198 -5.64 -15.40 20.56
CA ALA A 198 -5.36 -16.10 19.33
C ALA A 198 -3.87 -15.99 19.00
N ASN A 199 -3.21 -17.14 18.80
CA ASN A 199 -1.78 -17.27 18.52
C ASN A 199 -1.44 -16.91 17.07
N GLN A 200 -1.83 -15.72 16.65
CA GLN A 200 -1.59 -15.17 15.32
C GLN A 200 -1.07 -13.74 15.43
N ALA A 201 -0.13 -13.38 14.56
CA ALA A 201 0.51 -12.06 14.56
C ALA A 201 -0.45 -10.93 14.15
N ARG A 202 -1.50 -11.24 13.39
CA ARG A 202 -2.44 -10.28 12.81
C ARG A 202 -3.88 -10.71 13.12
N GLY A 203 -4.71 -9.72 13.43
CA GLY A 203 -6.13 -9.87 13.73
C GLY A 203 -6.60 -8.71 14.60
N ASP A 204 -7.85 -8.29 14.41
CA ASP A 204 -8.47 -7.24 15.20
C ASP A 204 -9.13 -7.84 16.46
N PHE A 205 -9.22 -7.05 17.53
CA PHE A 205 -9.98 -7.48 18.71
C PHE A 205 -11.44 -7.71 18.32
N GLU A 206 -11.93 -8.93 18.55
CA GLU A 206 -13.27 -9.35 18.13
C GLU A 206 -14.00 -10.09 19.26
N THR A 207 -15.26 -10.44 19.04
CA THR A 207 -16.01 -11.31 19.94
C THR A 207 -16.59 -12.49 19.20
N VAL A 208 -16.27 -13.70 19.66
CA VAL A 208 -16.82 -14.96 19.12
C VAL A 208 -17.79 -15.53 20.15
N LEU A 209 -19.08 -15.65 19.80
CA LEU A 209 -20.15 -16.05 20.73
C LEU A 209 -20.20 -15.21 22.02
N GLY A 210 -19.81 -13.93 21.93
CA GLY A 210 -19.72 -13.02 23.06
C GLY A 210 -18.54 -13.29 24.01
N VAL A 211 -17.53 -14.04 23.56
CA VAL A 211 -16.23 -14.23 24.22
C VAL A 211 -15.23 -13.31 23.53
N PRO A 212 -14.52 -12.43 24.26
CA PRO A 212 -13.47 -11.59 23.69
C PRO A 212 -12.32 -12.43 23.10
N VAL A 213 -11.92 -12.14 21.87
CA VAL A 213 -10.77 -12.74 21.19
C VAL A 213 -9.78 -11.63 20.85
N SER A 214 -8.52 -11.80 21.23
CA SER A 214 -7.47 -10.82 20.97
C SER A 214 -6.20 -11.43 20.40
N TYR A 215 -5.41 -10.58 19.75
CA TYR A 215 -4.22 -10.95 19.01
C TYR A 215 -3.02 -10.22 19.61
N PRO A 216 -1.96 -10.94 20.02
CA PRO A 216 -0.85 -10.36 20.77
C PRO A 216 0.05 -9.42 19.93
N GLY A 217 0.00 -9.51 18.61
CA GLY A 217 0.95 -8.86 17.70
C GLY A 217 2.15 -9.75 17.38
N ASP A 218 3.23 -9.16 16.83
CA ASP A 218 4.46 -9.86 16.44
C ASP A 218 5.69 -9.40 17.23
N LYS A 219 6.65 -10.31 17.38
CA LYS A 219 8.01 -10.06 17.92
C LYS A 219 8.05 -9.38 19.29
N GLY A 220 6.94 -9.42 20.03
CA GLY A 220 6.79 -8.70 21.29
C GLY A 220 7.04 -7.20 21.15
N LYS A 221 6.71 -6.59 20.00
CA LYS A 221 6.76 -5.13 19.77
C LYS A 221 5.67 -4.37 20.52
N PHE A 222 4.63 -5.10 20.93
CA PHE A 222 3.50 -4.59 21.67
C PHE A 222 3.27 -5.41 22.92
N VAL A 223 2.83 -4.74 23.98
CA VAL A 223 2.20 -5.38 25.14
C VAL A 223 0.71 -5.09 25.07
N ARG A 224 -0.11 -6.14 25.21
CA ARG A 224 -1.56 -6.02 25.26
C ARG A 224 -2.03 -6.15 26.69
N MET A 225 -3.03 -5.36 27.07
CA MET A 225 -3.67 -5.45 28.37
C MET A 225 -5.18 -5.55 28.18
N PHE A 226 -5.76 -6.63 28.70
CA PHE A 226 -7.20 -6.84 28.77
C PHE A 226 -7.70 -6.53 30.17
N ALA A 227 -8.54 -5.50 30.28
CA ALA A 227 -9.15 -5.05 31.52
C ALA A 227 -10.58 -4.59 31.23
N GLN A 228 -11.53 -4.92 32.10
CA GLN A 228 -12.93 -4.50 31.98
C GLN A 228 -13.54 -4.73 30.58
N ALA A 229 -13.27 -5.91 29.99
CA ALA A 229 -13.71 -6.30 28.65
C ALA A 229 -13.17 -5.45 27.48
N LYS A 230 -12.07 -4.72 27.68
CA LYS A 230 -11.38 -3.94 26.64
C LYS A 230 -9.93 -4.35 26.51
N VAL A 231 -9.38 -4.28 25.30
CA VAL A 231 -7.95 -4.44 25.04
C VAL A 231 -7.32 -3.08 24.79
N SER A 232 -6.25 -2.79 25.52
CA SER A 232 -5.34 -1.68 25.26
C SER A 232 -4.00 -2.21 24.75
N THR A 233 -3.30 -1.37 24.00
CA THR A 233 -2.07 -1.75 23.29
C THR A 233 -1.01 -0.72 23.58
N VAL A 234 0.14 -1.19 24.04
CA VAL A 234 1.29 -0.35 24.34
C VAL A 234 2.42 -0.74 23.40
N PRO A 235 2.79 0.10 22.41
CA PRO A 235 4.01 -0.10 21.65
C PRO A 235 5.22 0.04 22.58
N ILE A 236 6.20 -0.86 22.45
CA ILE A 236 7.44 -0.78 23.22
C ILE A 236 8.39 0.13 22.45
N GLU A 237 8.32 1.43 22.73
CA GLU A 237 9.05 2.47 22.01
C GLU A 237 10.52 2.54 22.42
N GLU A 238 11.33 3.29 21.65
CA GLU A 238 12.77 3.39 21.90
C GLU A 238 13.13 4.28 23.10
N GLU A 239 12.20 5.15 23.49
CA GLU A 239 12.28 6.05 24.64
C GLU A 239 12.07 5.32 25.98
N PHE A 240 11.60 4.07 25.95
CA PHE A 240 11.37 3.28 27.16
C PHE A 240 12.71 2.94 27.80
N LEU A 241 12.78 3.10 29.12
CA LEU A 241 13.96 2.72 29.90
C LEU A 241 14.24 1.22 29.76
N VAL A 242 15.48 0.83 30.00
CA VAL A 242 15.90 -0.58 30.02
C VAL A 242 15.96 -1.09 31.45
N THR A 243 15.51 -2.32 31.65
CA THR A 243 15.57 -3.02 32.94
C THR A 243 16.94 -3.68 33.07
N PRO A 244 17.78 -3.32 34.07
CA PRO A 244 19.18 -3.75 34.14
C PRO A 244 19.39 -5.26 34.09
N GLU A 245 18.56 -6.04 34.78
CA GLU A 245 18.70 -7.50 34.86
C GLU A 245 18.40 -8.18 33.50
N LEU A 246 17.44 -7.63 32.75
CA LEU A 246 17.09 -8.12 31.42
C LEU A 246 18.07 -7.63 30.36
N ASP A 247 18.58 -6.41 30.49
CA ASP A 247 19.68 -5.92 29.64
C ASP A 247 20.92 -6.78 29.84
N GLN A 248 21.26 -7.12 31.09
CA GLN A 248 22.35 -8.06 31.39
C GLN A 248 22.12 -9.42 30.72
N LEU A 249 20.91 -9.97 30.78
CA LEU A 249 20.57 -11.23 30.10
C LEU A 249 20.79 -11.14 28.57
N VAL A 250 20.43 -10.00 27.96
CA VAL A 250 20.69 -9.73 26.54
C VAL A 250 22.21 -9.65 26.28
N GLN A 251 22.97 -8.99 27.15
CA GLN A 251 24.43 -8.95 27.05
C GLN A 251 25.07 -10.34 27.21
N GLU A 252 24.56 -11.18 28.12
CA GLU A 252 25.04 -12.55 28.31
C GLU A 252 24.83 -13.43 27.07
N TYR A 253 23.72 -13.24 26.35
CA TYR A 253 23.52 -13.89 25.05
C TYR A 253 24.62 -13.49 24.07
N TYR A 254 24.87 -12.18 23.90
CA TYR A 254 25.91 -11.73 22.99
C TYR A 254 27.30 -12.19 23.44
N ASP A 255 27.60 -12.21 24.74
CA ASP A 255 28.84 -12.75 25.27
C ASP A 255 28.99 -14.26 24.99
N ALA A 256 27.90 -15.02 25.02
CA ALA A 256 27.91 -16.43 24.65
C ALA A 256 28.23 -16.61 23.16
N VAL A 257 27.61 -15.81 22.28
CA VAL A 257 27.95 -15.80 20.85
C VAL A 257 29.41 -15.40 20.63
N LEU A 258 29.94 -14.44 21.41
CA LEU A 258 31.35 -14.04 21.33
C LEU A 258 32.31 -15.18 21.71
N LYS A 259 31.96 -15.95 22.75
CA LYS A 259 32.80 -17.02 23.32
C LYS A 259 32.74 -18.33 22.54
N ASP A 260 31.67 -18.57 21.80
CA ASP A 260 31.47 -19.80 21.04
C ASP A 260 31.48 -19.54 19.52
N PRO A 261 32.61 -19.83 18.84
CA PRO A 261 32.72 -19.68 17.39
C PRO A 261 31.70 -20.51 16.59
N SER A 262 31.11 -21.56 17.17
CA SER A 262 30.08 -22.35 16.49
C SER A 262 28.79 -21.55 16.29
N LEU A 263 28.49 -20.59 17.18
CA LEU A 263 27.35 -19.67 17.11
C LEU A 263 27.59 -18.49 16.16
N GLN A 264 28.84 -18.29 15.74
CA GLN A 264 29.23 -17.26 14.77
C GLN A 264 29.13 -17.76 13.32
N LYS A 265 28.65 -18.99 13.11
CA LYS A 265 28.45 -19.56 11.80
C LYS A 265 27.19 -19.01 11.17
N VAL A 266 27.28 -18.71 9.89
CA VAL A 266 26.21 -18.14 9.09
C VAL A 266 25.36 -19.29 8.53
N SER A 267 24.05 -19.24 8.74
CA SER A 267 23.10 -20.19 8.16
C SER A 267 22.61 -19.78 6.77
N LYS A 268 22.56 -18.47 6.49
CA LYS A 268 22.12 -17.91 5.21
C LYS A 268 23.11 -16.87 4.70
N ARG A 269 23.57 -17.04 3.46
CA ARG A 269 24.42 -16.05 2.78
C ARG A 269 23.56 -15.02 2.07
N TYR A 270 23.87 -13.75 2.27
CA TYR A 270 23.18 -12.68 1.56
C TYR A 270 23.63 -12.66 0.11
N PHE A 271 22.66 -12.52 -0.80
CA PHE A 271 22.90 -12.49 -2.25
C PHE A 271 23.44 -13.79 -2.84
N GLU A 272 23.22 -14.95 -2.19
CA GLU A 272 23.75 -16.23 -2.67
C GLU A 272 23.23 -16.70 -4.03
N HIS A 273 22.10 -16.15 -4.47
CA HIS A 273 21.53 -16.42 -5.79
C HIS A 273 22.03 -15.44 -6.86
N GLU A 274 22.77 -14.40 -6.48
CA GLU A 274 23.28 -13.41 -7.43
C GLU A 274 24.47 -13.97 -8.22
N PRO A 275 24.62 -13.61 -9.51
CA PRO A 275 25.62 -14.21 -10.39
C PRO A 275 27.07 -14.10 -9.89
N GLN A 276 27.46 -12.95 -9.30
CA GLN A 276 28.84 -12.73 -8.89
C GLN A 276 29.19 -13.52 -7.62
N GLU A 277 28.27 -13.55 -6.67
CA GLU A 277 28.34 -14.35 -5.44
C GLU A 277 28.32 -15.86 -5.72
N MET A 278 27.52 -16.32 -6.68
CA MET A 278 27.55 -17.71 -7.15
C MET A 278 28.92 -18.12 -7.69
N ARG A 279 29.65 -17.21 -8.35
CA ARG A 279 31.03 -17.49 -8.82
C ARG A 279 32.02 -17.59 -7.67
N VAL A 280 31.78 -16.91 -6.55
CA VAL A 280 32.58 -17.10 -5.32
C VAL A 280 32.43 -18.51 -4.79
N LEU A 281 31.20 -19.03 -4.74
CA LEU A 281 30.92 -20.41 -4.32
C LEU A 281 31.56 -21.46 -5.25
N GLN A 282 31.80 -21.11 -6.52
CA GLN A 282 32.50 -21.96 -7.49
C GLN A 282 34.03 -21.81 -7.43
N GLY A 283 34.58 -20.98 -6.52
CA GLY A 283 36.01 -20.68 -6.45
C GLY A 283 36.55 -19.85 -7.62
N LYS A 284 35.67 -19.27 -8.43
CA LYS A 284 36.03 -18.52 -9.67
C LYS A 284 36.10 -17.01 -9.46
N ASN A 285 35.60 -16.50 -8.35
CA ASN A 285 35.65 -15.08 -7.98
C ASN A 285 35.90 -14.95 -6.47
N LYS A 286 36.31 -13.76 -6.00
CA LYS A 286 36.55 -13.49 -4.58
C LYS A 286 36.24 -12.04 -4.22
N PHE A 287 35.88 -11.79 -2.96
CA PHE A 287 35.84 -10.45 -2.40
C PHE A 287 37.26 -9.94 -2.17
N ILE A 288 37.53 -8.68 -2.51
CA ILE A 288 38.86 -8.06 -2.43
C ILE A 288 38.88 -6.76 -1.62
N GLY A 289 37.73 -6.23 -1.25
CA GLY A 289 37.58 -5.00 -0.48
C GLY A 289 37.68 -3.72 -1.32
N SER A 290 37.03 -2.67 -0.83
CA SER A 290 36.86 -1.39 -1.54
C SER A 290 38.18 -0.66 -1.84
N GLN A 291 39.23 -0.92 -1.05
CA GLN A 291 40.53 -0.29 -1.25
C GLN A 291 41.18 -0.67 -2.58
N ASN A 292 40.94 -1.90 -3.07
CA ASN A 292 41.43 -2.32 -4.38
C ASN A 292 40.60 -1.70 -5.51
N CYS A 293 39.32 -1.45 -5.29
CA CYS A 293 38.47 -0.75 -6.25
C CYS A 293 38.95 0.69 -6.46
N LYS A 294 39.41 1.37 -5.40
CA LYS A 294 39.94 2.75 -5.42
C LYS A 294 41.02 2.99 -6.47
N GLU A 295 41.88 1.99 -6.74
CA GLU A 295 43.00 2.12 -7.69
C GLU A 295 42.52 2.49 -9.10
N CYS A 296 41.34 2.00 -9.49
CA CYS A 296 40.72 2.29 -10.79
C CYS A 296 39.48 3.20 -10.67
N HIS A 297 38.80 3.20 -9.52
CA HIS A 297 37.55 3.91 -9.23
C HIS A 297 37.71 4.92 -8.09
N GLN A 298 38.72 5.77 -8.21
CA GLN A 298 39.08 6.74 -7.17
C GLN A 298 37.93 7.70 -6.83
N LYS A 299 37.19 8.18 -7.85
CA LYS A 299 36.09 9.14 -7.65
C LYS A 299 34.89 8.50 -6.94
N GLU A 300 34.50 7.31 -7.39
CA GLU A 300 33.40 6.55 -6.80
C GLU A 300 33.74 6.12 -5.37
N TYR A 301 35.00 5.75 -5.14
CA TYR A 301 35.51 5.43 -3.80
C TYR A 301 35.46 6.65 -2.87
N ASP A 302 35.90 7.83 -3.33
CA ASP A 302 35.88 9.04 -2.51
C ASP A 302 34.44 9.43 -2.14
N GLN A 303 33.49 9.27 -3.06
CA GLN A 303 32.06 9.45 -2.76
C GLN A 303 31.58 8.41 -1.73
N TYR A 304 31.84 7.13 -1.95
CA TYR A 304 31.49 6.05 -1.02
C TYR A 304 32.01 6.33 0.39
N ALA A 305 33.26 6.80 0.52
CA ALA A 305 33.91 7.07 1.80
C ALA A 305 33.20 8.15 2.64
N THR A 306 32.37 9.00 2.03
CA THR A 306 31.53 9.99 2.73
C THR A 306 30.25 9.39 3.32
N THR A 307 29.81 8.23 2.83
CA THR A 307 28.52 7.64 3.20
C THR A 307 28.57 6.92 4.54
N GLN A 308 27.39 6.70 5.16
CA GLN A 308 27.27 5.89 6.36
C GLN A 308 27.66 4.41 6.12
N HIS A 309 27.54 3.93 4.88
CA HIS A 309 27.98 2.58 4.51
C HIS A 309 29.47 2.37 4.74
N ALA A 310 30.31 3.38 4.52
CA ALA A 310 31.74 3.32 4.79
C ALA A 310 32.11 3.25 6.27
N LYS A 311 31.15 3.53 7.16
CA LYS A 311 31.28 3.46 8.63
C LYS A 311 30.32 2.45 9.26
N ALA A 312 29.62 1.66 8.45
CA ALA A 312 28.54 0.80 8.92
C ALA A 312 28.97 -0.15 10.05
N PHE A 313 30.17 -0.75 9.97
CA PHE A 313 30.64 -1.68 10.99
C PHE A 313 30.90 -1.04 12.37
N ASP A 314 31.12 0.28 12.44
CA ASP A 314 31.54 0.96 13.67
C ASP A 314 30.48 0.86 14.76
N ILE A 315 29.19 0.98 14.41
CA ILE A 315 28.08 0.86 15.37
C ILE A 315 28.03 -0.54 16.01
N LEU A 316 28.41 -1.59 15.26
CA LEU A 316 28.48 -2.94 15.82
C LEU A 316 29.62 -3.05 16.82
N GLN A 317 30.74 -2.37 16.61
CA GLN A 317 31.84 -2.37 17.58
C GLN A 317 31.49 -1.58 18.84
N GLU A 318 30.87 -0.41 18.68
CA GLU A 318 30.38 0.41 19.79
C GLU A 318 29.42 -0.39 20.67
N LYS A 319 28.47 -1.08 20.05
CA LYS A 319 27.54 -1.95 20.76
C LYS A 319 28.13 -3.32 21.09
N LYS A 320 29.33 -3.72 20.64
CA LYS A 320 29.84 -5.11 20.81
C LYS A 320 28.89 -6.17 20.23
N ARG A 321 28.30 -5.91 19.06
CA ARG A 321 27.51 -6.86 18.26
C ARG A 321 28.27 -7.29 16.99
N ASP A 322 29.57 -6.98 16.92
CA ASP A 322 30.48 -7.22 15.78
C ASP A 322 30.83 -8.70 15.57
N HIS A 323 30.31 -9.59 16.41
CA HIS A 323 30.45 -11.05 16.35
C HIS A 323 29.13 -11.78 16.13
N VAL A 324 28.03 -11.07 15.87
CA VAL A 324 26.70 -11.66 15.66
C VAL A 324 26.44 -11.79 14.16
N PRO A 325 26.32 -13.01 13.60
CA PRO A 325 26.16 -13.21 12.16
C PRO A 325 25.01 -12.40 11.54
N ASP A 326 23.85 -12.32 12.21
CA ASP A 326 22.69 -11.56 11.73
C ASP A 326 22.99 -10.07 11.56
N CYS A 327 23.75 -9.48 12.49
CA CYS A 327 24.17 -8.08 12.41
C CYS A 327 25.29 -7.89 11.38
N VAL A 328 26.31 -8.76 11.42
CA VAL A 328 27.50 -8.65 10.58
C VAL A 328 27.16 -8.84 9.10
N SER A 329 26.13 -9.61 8.76
CA SER A 329 25.67 -9.84 7.38
C SER A 329 25.28 -8.54 6.67
N CYS A 330 24.74 -7.56 7.39
CA CYS A 330 24.37 -6.25 6.86
C CYS A 330 25.45 -5.17 6.99
N HIS A 331 26.51 -5.42 7.76
CA HIS A 331 27.51 -4.40 8.12
C HIS A 331 28.92 -4.73 7.61
N SER A 332 29.07 -5.81 6.85
CA SER A 332 30.33 -6.25 6.26
C SER A 332 30.14 -6.75 4.83
N VAL A 333 31.25 -6.99 4.13
CA VAL A 333 31.25 -7.52 2.77
C VAL A 333 31.33 -9.04 2.79
N GLY A 334 30.34 -9.74 2.22
CA GLY A 334 30.46 -11.15 1.87
C GLY A 334 30.51 -12.13 3.05
N LEU A 335 29.91 -11.81 4.19
CA LEU A 335 29.87 -12.73 5.33
C LEU A 335 29.31 -14.11 4.91
N GLY A 336 30.03 -15.19 5.28
CA GLY A 336 29.65 -16.57 4.97
C GLY A 336 30.21 -17.11 3.66
N TYR A 337 30.88 -16.29 2.84
CA TYR A 337 31.63 -16.73 1.66
C TYR A 337 33.10 -16.95 2.01
N GLU A 338 33.75 -17.93 1.36
CA GLU A 338 35.16 -18.30 1.63
C GLU A 338 36.15 -17.12 1.55
N SER A 339 35.84 -16.10 0.75
CA SER A 339 36.70 -14.91 0.58
C SER A 339 36.14 -13.64 1.21
N GLY A 340 34.96 -13.70 1.81
CA GLY A 340 34.31 -12.55 2.42
C GLY A 340 34.74 -12.32 3.87
N TYR A 341 34.09 -11.38 4.53
CA TYR A 341 34.37 -11.06 5.93
C TYR A 341 34.12 -12.28 6.81
N GLU A 342 35.04 -12.54 7.74
CA GLU A 342 34.90 -13.59 8.75
C GLU A 342 35.04 -12.97 10.14
N ILE A 343 34.12 -13.34 11.02
CA ILE A 343 34.11 -12.85 12.40
C ILE A 343 35.39 -13.27 13.16
N ALA A 344 35.93 -14.45 12.86
CA ALA A 344 37.11 -14.99 13.54
C ALA A 344 38.39 -14.22 13.19
N THR A 345 38.59 -13.86 11.92
CA THR A 345 39.83 -13.22 11.43
C THR A 345 39.71 -11.69 11.36
N ARG A 346 38.48 -11.15 11.41
CA ARG A 346 38.14 -9.72 11.51
C ARG A 346 38.87 -8.87 10.46
N GLN A 347 38.88 -9.30 9.21
CA GLN A 347 39.63 -8.65 8.12
C GLN A 347 39.21 -7.19 7.96
N LYS A 348 40.12 -6.24 8.23
CA LYS A 348 39.81 -4.81 8.24
C LYS A 348 39.30 -4.28 6.88
N TYR A 349 39.78 -4.85 5.78
CA TYR A 349 39.46 -4.39 4.43
C TYR A 349 38.09 -4.87 3.89
N LEU A 350 37.41 -5.76 4.62
CA LEU A 350 36.05 -6.24 4.33
C LEU A 350 35.03 -5.82 5.39
N ARG A 351 35.47 -5.00 6.37
CA ARG A 351 34.55 -4.31 7.28
C ARG A 351 33.79 -3.25 6.51
N HIS A 352 32.62 -2.90 7.04
CA HIS A 352 31.69 -1.92 6.49
C HIS A 352 30.94 -2.44 5.25
N VAL A 353 29.93 -1.69 4.83
CA VAL A 353 29.17 -2.01 3.60
C VAL A 353 29.97 -1.45 2.43
N GLY A 354 30.92 -2.25 1.93
CA GLY A 354 31.85 -1.82 0.88
C GLY A 354 31.25 -1.86 -0.53
N CYS A 355 32.02 -1.41 -1.51
CA CYS A 355 31.68 -1.46 -2.95
C CYS A 355 31.08 -2.82 -3.37
N GLU A 356 31.67 -3.92 -2.90
CA GLU A 356 31.25 -5.29 -3.24
C GLU A 356 29.97 -5.73 -2.52
N SER A 357 29.49 -5.00 -1.50
CA SER A 357 28.15 -5.21 -0.93
C SER A 357 27.06 -4.80 -1.91
N CYS A 358 27.33 -3.82 -2.78
CA CYS A 358 26.41 -3.36 -3.83
C CYS A 358 26.71 -4.01 -5.20
N HIS A 359 28.00 -4.10 -5.55
CA HIS A 359 28.49 -4.53 -6.87
C HIS A 359 28.91 -6.00 -6.94
N GLY A 360 28.79 -6.74 -5.83
CA GLY A 360 29.24 -8.12 -5.74
C GLY A 360 30.75 -8.29 -5.78
N ALA A 361 31.20 -9.54 -5.65
CA ALA A 361 32.62 -9.89 -5.57
C ALA A 361 33.42 -9.45 -6.81
N GLY A 362 34.61 -8.86 -6.59
CA GLY A 362 35.34 -8.13 -7.61
C GLY A 362 36.72 -8.66 -8.01
N LEU A 363 37.23 -9.78 -7.48
CA LEU A 363 38.59 -10.27 -7.84
C LEU A 363 38.77 -10.51 -9.34
N GLU A 364 37.78 -11.14 -9.98
CA GLU A 364 37.84 -11.39 -11.43
C GLU A 364 37.87 -10.08 -12.21
N HIS A 365 37.05 -9.12 -11.80
CA HIS A 365 37.00 -7.78 -12.37
C HIS A 365 38.31 -7.02 -12.16
N TYR A 366 38.89 -7.06 -10.96
CA TYR A 366 40.15 -6.40 -10.66
C TYR A 366 41.32 -6.95 -11.50
N LYS A 367 41.39 -8.27 -11.70
CA LYS A 367 42.42 -8.90 -12.54
C LYS A 367 42.19 -8.67 -14.03
N ASN A 368 40.93 -8.64 -14.45
CA ASN A 368 40.54 -8.47 -15.84
C ASN A 368 39.26 -7.61 -15.91
N PRO A 369 39.40 -6.28 -15.97
CA PRO A 369 38.29 -5.34 -15.88
C PRO A 369 37.32 -5.48 -17.06
N ARG A 370 36.21 -6.20 -16.84
CA ARG A 370 35.10 -6.36 -17.79
C ARG A 370 33.79 -6.00 -17.10
N LYS A 371 32.73 -5.65 -17.84
CA LYS A 371 31.47 -5.23 -17.19
C LYS A 371 30.51 -6.39 -16.89
N ASP A 372 30.80 -7.59 -17.36
CA ASP A 372 30.00 -8.81 -17.14
C ASP A 372 30.46 -9.61 -15.89
N ASN A 373 31.67 -9.35 -15.39
CA ASN A 373 32.25 -10.00 -14.21
C ASN A 373 32.18 -9.15 -12.93
N ILE A 374 31.29 -8.16 -12.92
CA ILE A 374 30.92 -7.35 -11.75
C ILE A 374 29.44 -6.92 -11.87
N GLN A 375 28.74 -6.75 -10.76
CA GLN A 375 27.34 -6.27 -10.79
C GLN A 375 27.32 -4.76 -11.02
N LYS A 376 27.08 -4.32 -12.26
CA LYS A 376 27.03 -2.89 -12.59
C LYS A 376 25.78 -2.19 -12.05
N ALA A 377 24.60 -2.80 -12.23
CA ALA A 377 23.34 -2.22 -11.81
C ALA A 377 22.89 -2.82 -10.47
N VAL A 378 22.77 -1.99 -9.44
CA VAL A 378 22.35 -2.43 -8.11
C VAL A 378 20.82 -2.46 -8.08
N SER A 379 20.21 -3.59 -7.69
CA SER A 379 18.76 -3.71 -7.59
C SER A 379 18.25 -3.15 -6.26
N GLU A 380 16.98 -2.71 -6.24
CA GLU A 380 16.29 -2.34 -4.98
C GLU A 380 16.30 -3.50 -3.97
N ALA A 381 16.13 -4.73 -4.46
CA ALA A 381 16.17 -5.94 -3.65
C ALA A 381 17.49 -6.09 -2.87
N ARG A 382 18.61 -5.62 -3.43
CA ARG A 382 19.91 -5.63 -2.76
C ARG A 382 19.93 -4.71 -1.54
N CYS A 383 19.27 -3.56 -1.64
CA CYS A 383 19.12 -2.61 -0.53
C CYS A 383 18.12 -3.10 0.51
N SER A 384 16.95 -3.58 0.08
CA SER A 384 15.87 -4.00 0.97
C SER A 384 16.14 -5.31 1.72
N THR A 385 17.17 -6.06 1.32
CA THR A 385 17.69 -7.19 2.10
C THR A 385 18.15 -6.75 3.49
N CYS A 386 18.79 -5.58 3.60
CA CYS A 386 19.18 -4.99 4.89
C CYS A 386 18.20 -3.93 5.37
N HIS A 387 17.72 -3.05 4.49
CA HIS A 387 16.75 -2.00 4.81
C HIS A 387 15.32 -2.48 4.59
N ASN A 388 14.81 -3.20 5.58
CA ASN A 388 13.42 -3.66 5.62
C ASN A 388 12.68 -3.04 6.81
N GLN A 389 11.39 -3.35 6.94
CA GLN A 389 10.53 -2.84 8.02
C GLN A 389 11.07 -3.17 9.43
N GLU A 390 11.93 -4.19 9.59
CA GLU A 390 12.52 -4.57 10.86
C GLU A 390 13.74 -3.70 11.22
N HIS A 391 14.67 -3.55 10.28
CA HIS A 391 15.95 -2.89 10.54
C HIS A 391 15.96 -1.40 10.15
N SER A 392 14.96 -0.94 9.40
CA SER A 392 14.84 0.45 8.94
C SER A 392 13.37 0.78 8.62
N PRO A 393 12.49 0.91 9.63
CA PRO A 393 11.04 1.04 9.43
C PRO A 393 10.61 2.26 8.59
N ASN A 394 11.44 3.31 8.53
CA ASN A 394 11.20 4.53 7.78
C ASN A 394 12.00 4.63 6.46
N PHE A 395 12.56 3.52 5.98
CA PHE A 395 13.34 3.51 4.74
C PHE A 395 12.45 3.55 3.49
N HIS A 396 12.77 4.47 2.58
CA HIS A 396 12.11 4.60 1.28
C HIS A 396 13.16 4.57 0.18
N TYR A 397 13.22 3.50 -0.61
CA TYR A 397 14.29 3.27 -1.58
C TYR A 397 14.53 4.47 -2.52
N GLY A 398 13.48 4.99 -3.14
CA GLY A 398 13.58 6.12 -4.08
C GLY A 398 14.15 7.40 -3.47
N SER A 399 13.92 7.67 -2.19
CA SER A 399 14.45 8.88 -1.54
C SER A 399 15.90 8.73 -1.07
N TRP A 400 16.37 7.50 -0.85
CA TRP A 400 17.66 7.24 -0.21
C TRP A 400 18.74 6.75 -1.17
N VAL A 401 18.38 6.16 -2.31
CA VAL A 401 19.34 5.62 -3.30
C VAL A 401 20.30 6.70 -3.85
N HIS A 402 19.87 7.96 -3.87
CA HIS A 402 20.69 9.13 -4.23
C HIS A 402 21.95 9.28 -3.39
N ALA A 403 21.87 8.99 -2.09
CA ALA A 403 23.00 9.14 -1.17
C ALA A 403 24.16 8.17 -1.47
N VAL A 404 23.91 7.12 -2.25
CA VAL A 404 24.89 6.10 -2.65
C VAL A 404 25.10 6.07 -4.17
N ASN A 405 24.57 7.06 -4.91
CA ASN A 405 24.78 7.16 -6.34
C ASN A 405 26.11 7.88 -6.64
N HIS A 406 27.04 7.15 -7.26
CA HIS A 406 28.39 7.64 -7.54
C HIS A 406 28.47 8.75 -8.61
N THR A 407 27.39 9.02 -9.37
CA THR A 407 27.38 10.07 -10.40
C THR A 407 27.02 11.45 -9.87
N ILE A 408 26.60 11.52 -8.60
CA ILE A 408 26.25 12.77 -7.92
C ILE A 408 27.48 13.18 -7.09
N PRO A 409 28.11 14.34 -7.33
CA PRO A 409 29.15 14.85 -6.46
C PRO A 409 28.54 15.05 -5.06
N VAL A 410 29.02 14.30 -4.08
CA VAL A 410 28.66 14.56 -2.68
C VAL A 410 29.41 15.81 -2.25
N ASP A 411 28.68 16.85 -1.87
CA ASP A 411 29.23 17.97 -1.12
C ASP A 411 29.87 17.42 0.16
N THR A 412 31.17 17.62 0.31
CA THR A 412 31.95 17.14 1.47
C THR A 412 31.84 18.07 2.67
N SER A 413 30.94 19.04 2.64
CA SER A 413 30.60 19.82 3.84
C SER A 413 29.58 19.08 4.71
N GLU A 414 30.08 18.22 5.61
CA GLU A 414 29.54 18.07 6.97
C GLU A 414 30.37 17.05 7.78
N ASN A 415 31.48 17.54 8.34
CA ASN A 415 31.61 17.36 9.79
C ASN A 415 30.55 18.29 10.38
N GLN A 416 29.53 17.75 11.06
CA GLN A 416 28.49 18.57 11.67
C GLN A 416 29.11 19.49 12.76
N PRO A 417 28.93 20.83 12.64
CA PRO A 417 28.36 21.53 13.78
C PRO A 417 27.40 22.68 13.40
N LYS A 418 26.22 22.68 14.04
CA LYS A 418 25.23 23.77 14.26
C LYS A 418 24.67 24.50 13.01
N PRO A 419 23.43 25.04 13.07
CA PRO A 419 22.78 25.65 11.91
C PRO A 419 23.57 26.88 11.45
N VAL A 420 24.08 26.85 10.21
CA VAL A 420 24.70 28.03 9.58
C VAL A 420 23.57 28.90 9.05
N GLN A 421 23.48 30.08 9.63
CA GLN A 421 22.67 31.18 9.16
C GLN A 421 23.33 31.78 7.90
N MET A 422 22.64 31.81 6.75
CA MET A 422 23.17 32.28 5.46
C MET A 422 22.68 33.70 5.11
N ASP A 423 23.44 34.42 4.27
CA ASP A 423 23.07 35.77 3.77
C ASP A 423 21.93 35.73 2.73
N LYS A 424 21.79 34.63 1.98
CA LYS A 424 20.65 34.32 1.10
C LYS A 424 20.23 32.87 1.28
N VAL A 425 18.95 32.58 1.04
CA VAL A 425 18.35 31.24 1.10
C VAL A 425 18.28 30.66 -0.31
N ASP A 426 18.82 29.46 -0.51
CA ASP A 426 18.73 28.73 -1.78
C ASP A 426 17.36 28.07 -1.89
N VAL A 427 16.65 28.33 -3.00
CA VAL A 427 15.31 27.82 -3.26
C VAL A 427 15.28 27.17 -4.64
N ASP A 428 15.31 25.85 -4.70
CA ASP A 428 15.21 25.06 -5.92
C ASP A 428 13.79 24.54 -6.11
N LEU A 429 13.08 25.04 -7.13
CA LEU A 429 11.73 24.59 -7.49
C LEU A 429 11.79 23.71 -8.74
N TYR A 430 11.47 22.43 -8.60
CA TYR A 430 11.42 21.44 -9.67
C TYR A 430 10.00 21.22 -10.16
N VAL A 431 9.76 21.42 -11.45
CA VAL A 431 8.43 21.43 -12.05
C VAL A 431 8.43 20.88 -13.46
N MET A 432 7.29 20.37 -13.92
CA MET A 432 7.04 20.16 -15.34
C MET A 432 6.17 21.31 -15.85
N SER A 433 6.54 21.98 -16.95
CA SER A 433 5.84 23.20 -17.42
C SER A 433 4.36 22.97 -17.73
N GLN A 434 3.98 21.79 -18.23
CA GLN A 434 2.58 21.47 -18.52
C GLN A 434 1.88 20.72 -17.38
N CYS A 435 2.55 20.48 -16.24
CA CYS A 435 1.91 19.88 -15.08
C CYS A 435 1.03 20.88 -14.32
N PRO A 436 -0.26 20.57 -14.08
CA PRO A 436 -1.15 21.41 -13.29
C PRO A 436 -0.68 21.74 -11.88
N PHE A 437 0.12 20.86 -11.28
CA PHE A 437 0.72 21.11 -9.96
C PHE A 437 2.02 21.90 -10.06
N GLY A 438 2.74 21.80 -11.18
CA GLY A 438 3.96 22.55 -11.47
C GLY A 438 3.71 24.05 -11.58
N TYR A 439 2.89 24.48 -12.54
CA TYR A 439 2.60 25.91 -12.71
C TYR A 439 1.81 26.51 -11.53
N LYS A 440 1.08 25.70 -10.74
CA LYS A 440 0.50 26.16 -9.46
C LYS A 440 1.58 26.51 -8.44
N ALA A 441 2.64 25.70 -8.34
CA ALA A 441 3.77 26.00 -7.48
C ALA A 441 4.54 27.24 -7.97
N GLU A 442 4.75 27.38 -9.27
CA GLU A 442 5.35 28.59 -9.85
C GLU A 442 4.53 29.85 -9.55
N ASN A 443 3.21 29.80 -9.76
CA ASN A 443 2.32 30.93 -9.48
C ASN A 443 2.32 31.34 -8.00
N ALA A 444 2.53 30.38 -7.09
CA ALA A 444 2.66 30.65 -5.66
C ALA A 444 4.05 31.18 -5.28
N MET A 445 5.11 30.67 -5.91
CA MET A 445 6.50 30.95 -5.57
C MET A 445 7.01 32.26 -6.18
N ILE A 446 6.66 32.57 -7.42
CA ILE A 446 7.20 33.75 -8.14
C ILE A 446 6.92 35.07 -7.40
N PRO A 447 5.70 35.34 -6.88
CA PRO A 447 5.46 36.56 -6.12
C PRO A 447 6.36 36.70 -4.88
N VAL A 448 6.64 35.59 -4.19
CA VAL A 448 7.56 35.52 -3.04
C VAL A 448 8.99 35.83 -3.50
N VAL A 449 9.46 35.15 -4.55
CA VAL A 449 10.79 35.37 -5.13
C VAL A 449 11.00 36.82 -5.57
N LYS A 450 10.01 37.42 -6.25
CA LYS A 450 10.08 38.82 -6.67
C LYS A 450 10.09 39.79 -5.49
N LYS A 451 9.34 39.49 -4.43
CA LYS A 451 9.26 40.32 -3.23
C LYS A 451 10.54 40.27 -2.40
N PHE A 452 11.30 39.16 -2.48
CA PHE A 452 12.49 38.91 -1.65
C PHE A 452 13.73 38.53 -2.46
N SER A 453 13.90 39.10 -3.64
CA SER A 453 15.03 38.83 -4.55
C SER A 453 16.41 39.06 -3.91
N ASP A 454 16.46 39.96 -2.92
CA ASP A 454 17.68 40.27 -2.18
C ASP A 454 18.05 39.19 -1.15
N ALA A 455 17.09 38.35 -0.74
CA ALA A 455 17.25 37.32 0.28
C ALA A 455 17.11 35.88 -0.27
N ILE A 456 16.60 35.71 -1.49
CA ILE A 456 16.36 34.40 -2.12
C ILE A 456 17.26 34.24 -3.34
N GLN A 457 17.98 33.12 -3.40
CA GLN A 457 18.59 32.62 -4.62
C GLN A 457 17.63 31.60 -5.23
N PHE A 458 16.81 32.04 -6.19
CA PHE A 458 15.76 31.20 -6.79
C PHE A 458 16.25 30.49 -8.04
N ASN A 459 16.03 29.17 -8.07
CA ASN A 459 16.34 28.32 -9.21
C ASN A 459 15.08 27.58 -9.66
N LEU A 460 14.51 27.96 -10.81
CA LEU A 460 13.46 27.18 -11.46
C LEU A 460 14.09 26.05 -12.29
N ARG A 461 13.71 24.81 -12.01
CA ARG A 461 14.25 23.60 -12.63
C ARG A 461 13.12 22.84 -13.30
N PHE A 462 13.26 22.54 -14.59
CA PHE A 462 12.33 21.69 -15.30
C PHE A 462 12.63 20.22 -15.05
N ILE A 463 11.58 19.41 -14.96
CA ILE A 463 11.66 17.96 -14.91
C ILE A 463 11.48 17.48 -16.34
N ALA A 464 12.59 17.07 -16.95
CA ALA A 464 12.63 16.34 -18.20
C ALA A 464 13.91 15.52 -18.23
N THR A 465 13.84 14.38 -18.90
CA THR A 465 14.97 13.52 -19.16
C THR A 465 15.71 14.01 -20.40
N ASP A 466 17.03 14.13 -20.31
CA ASP A 466 17.88 14.17 -21.50
C ASP A 466 18.02 12.73 -22.02
N VAL A 467 17.37 12.44 -23.14
CA VAL A 467 17.34 11.09 -23.68
C VAL A 467 18.71 10.72 -24.23
N GLU A 468 19.45 11.64 -24.83
CA GLU A 468 20.78 11.32 -25.34
C GLU A 468 21.75 11.05 -24.18
N GLU A 469 21.67 11.81 -23.08
CA GLU A 469 22.50 11.61 -21.89
C GLU A 469 22.07 10.37 -21.11
N GLN A 470 20.77 10.12 -20.96
CA GLN A 470 20.23 8.96 -20.27
C GLN A 470 20.36 7.69 -21.12
N MET A 471 20.23 7.76 -22.45
CA MET A 471 20.60 6.70 -23.37
C MET A 471 22.10 6.56 -23.53
N LYS A 472 22.93 7.60 -23.41
CA LYS A 472 24.39 7.42 -23.30
C LYS A 472 24.73 6.77 -21.98
N ALA A 473 24.02 7.04 -20.90
CA ALA A 473 24.16 6.34 -19.63
C ALA A 473 23.70 4.86 -19.77
N GLN A 474 22.58 4.59 -20.46
CA GLN A 474 22.06 3.25 -20.74
C GLN A 474 22.86 2.49 -21.82
N ALA A 475 23.40 3.17 -22.83
CA ALA A 475 24.22 2.60 -23.92
C ALA A 475 25.68 2.45 -23.48
N ALA A 476 26.20 3.31 -22.60
CA ALA A 476 27.43 3.03 -21.86
C ALA A 476 27.22 1.89 -20.85
N ALA A 477 25.96 1.55 -20.51
CA ALA A 477 25.62 0.29 -19.86
C ALA A 477 25.47 -0.89 -20.84
N ALA A 478 24.92 -0.68 -22.05
CA ALA A 478 24.64 -1.73 -23.04
C ALA A 478 25.80 -2.08 -24.02
N GLN A 479 26.70 -1.16 -24.35
CA GLN A 479 27.88 -1.42 -25.22
C GLN A 479 28.90 -2.34 -24.57
N THR A 480 28.79 -2.55 -23.26
CA THR A 480 29.61 -3.53 -22.55
C THR A 480 28.96 -4.87 -22.31
N THR A 481 27.80 -5.05 -22.91
CA THR A 481 27.12 -6.34 -23.06
C THR A 481 27.20 -6.88 -24.50
N ALA A 482 27.77 -6.15 -25.47
CA ALA A 482 27.72 -6.50 -26.91
C ALA A 482 29.02 -7.10 -27.52
N THR A 483 30.12 -7.26 -26.77
CA THR A 483 31.37 -7.86 -27.31
C THR A 483 31.44 -9.39 -27.18
N THR A 484 30.39 -10.07 -26.69
CA THR A 484 30.41 -11.50 -26.35
C THR A 484 29.46 -12.40 -27.14
N THR A 485 28.79 -11.90 -28.18
CA THR A 485 27.92 -12.76 -29.01
C THR A 485 28.09 -12.49 -30.50
N ALA A 486 29.25 -12.87 -31.03
CA ALA A 486 29.45 -13.19 -32.44
C ALA A 486 30.16 -14.55 -32.57
N THR A 487 29.57 -15.57 -31.94
CA THR A 487 29.65 -16.96 -32.40
C THR A 487 28.33 -17.62 -32.03
N GLU A 488 27.71 -18.22 -33.04
CA GLU A 488 26.57 -19.15 -32.98
C GLU A 488 25.17 -18.53 -33.14
N GLU A 489 24.89 -18.16 -34.38
CA GLU A 489 23.59 -18.33 -35.00
C GLU A 489 23.37 -19.82 -35.33
N LYS A 490 22.31 -20.45 -34.79
CA LYS A 490 21.42 -21.47 -35.40
C LYS A 490 20.72 -22.33 -34.33
N ASP A 491 19.51 -21.93 -33.93
CA ASP A 491 18.28 -22.68 -34.23
C ASP A 491 17.08 -21.97 -33.61
N GLY A 492 16.02 -21.81 -34.42
CA GLY A 492 14.90 -20.92 -34.12
C GLY A 492 13.83 -21.52 -33.21
N LYS A 493 13.34 -20.70 -32.28
CA LYS A 493 11.91 -20.61 -31.90
C LYS A 493 11.64 -19.32 -31.11
N LYS A 494 10.76 -18.47 -31.67
CA LYS A 494 10.26 -17.22 -31.09
C LYS A 494 9.33 -17.51 -29.90
N ILE A 495 9.54 -16.84 -28.77
CA ILE A 495 8.49 -16.64 -27.74
C ILE A 495 8.47 -15.14 -27.39
N ALA A 496 7.26 -14.58 -27.45
CA ALA A 496 6.94 -13.16 -27.35
C ALA A 496 6.96 -12.64 -25.90
N GLN A 497 7.34 -11.37 -25.75
CA GLN A 497 7.33 -10.60 -24.51
C GLN A 497 5.89 -10.24 -24.09
N ALA A 498 5.59 -10.37 -22.80
CA ALA A 498 4.37 -9.85 -22.17
C ALA A 498 4.65 -8.50 -21.49
N LYS A 499 3.82 -7.50 -21.81
CA LYS A 499 3.77 -6.16 -21.18
C LYS A 499 3.03 -6.21 -19.83
N PRO A 500 3.46 -5.48 -18.80
CA PRO A 500 2.60 -5.09 -17.67
C PRO A 500 1.79 -3.82 -18.01
N GLU A 501 0.53 -3.76 -17.53
CA GLU A 501 -0.35 -2.58 -17.62
C GLU A 501 -0.43 -1.77 -16.29
N PRO A 502 -0.85 -0.48 -16.34
CA PRO A 502 -0.55 0.56 -15.34
C PRO A 502 -1.74 0.95 -14.42
N GLY A 503 -1.42 1.49 -13.22
CA GLY A 503 -2.38 2.15 -12.30
C GLY A 503 -2.29 3.70 -12.32
N THR A 504 -3.36 4.40 -11.93
CA THR A 504 -3.56 5.89 -11.97
C THR A 504 -3.84 6.50 -10.58
N PRO A 505 -3.91 7.84 -10.34
CA PRO A 505 -3.24 9.00 -10.97
C PRO A 505 -2.57 9.93 -9.91
N GLY A 506 -1.26 10.09 -10.03
CA GLY A 506 -0.45 11.17 -9.46
C GLY A 506 0.84 11.12 -10.28
N CYS A 507 1.34 12.25 -10.75
CA CYS A 507 2.36 12.35 -11.81
C CYS A 507 3.72 11.68 -11.47
N ALA A 508 3.73 10.37 -11.37
CA ALA A 508 4.87 9.49 -11.45
C ALA A 508 4.64 8.66 -12.72
N ALA A 509 5.54 8.78 -13.70
CA ALA A 509 5.65 7.73 -14.70
C ALA A 509 7.00 7.05 -14.55
N ASN A 510 6.93 5.73 -14.52
CA ASN A 510 7.92 4.94 -15.22
C ASN A 510 7.57 5.05 -16.71
N PHE A 511 8.28 5.88 -17.46
CA PHE A 511 8.09 6.03 -18.90
C PHE A 511 9.32 5.45 -19.62
N GLU A 512 9.12 4.55 -20.59
CA GLU A 512 10.18 4.00 -21.43
C GLU A 512 10.80 5.10 -22.30
N LEU A 513 12.14 5.24 -22.33
CA LEU A 513 12.78 6.27 -23.15
C LEU A 513 12.50 6.02 -24.64
N ASP A 514 11.93 7.02 -25.33
CA ASP A 514 11.83 7.04 -26.78
C ASP A 514 13.21 7.34 -27.36
N PRO A 515 13.86 6.37 -28.03
CA PRO A 515 15.22 6.54 -28.51
C PRO A 515 15.38 7.58 -29.62
N ASN A 516 14.28 8.10 -30.16
CA ASN A 516 14.28 9.12 -31.20
C ASN A 516 14.06 10.53 -30.65
N ALA A 517 13.69 10.64 -29.36
CA ALA A 517 13.54 11.93 -28.70
C ALA A 517 14.92 12.42 -28.23
N LYS A 518 15.15 13.75 -28.28
CA LYS A 518 16.37 14.37 -27.73
C LYS A 518 16.24 14.61 -26.22
N PHE A 519 15.06 15.07 -25.81
CA PHE A 519 14.64 15.18 -24.42
C PHE A 519 13.24 14.59 -24.33
N GLN A 520 12.89 14.12 -23.14
CA GLN A 520 11.60 13.49 -22.89
C GLN A 520 11.02 13.98 -21.58
N SER A 521 9.72 14.19 -21.55
CA SER A 521 8.99 14.55 -20.35
C SER A 521 7.74 13.68 -20.22
N LEU A 522 7.07 13.76 -19.07
CA LEU A 522 5.89 12.98 -18.77
C LEU A 522 4.74 13.23 -19.76
N ARG A 523 4.66 14.44 -20.33
CA ARG A 523 3.62 14.83 -21.30
C ARG A 523 4.15 14.89 -22.74
N GLY A 524 5.34 14.33 -22.97
CA GLY A 524 5.96 14.21 -24.29
C GLY A 524 6.52 15.53 -24.84
N GLN A 525 6.89 15.51 -26.13
CA GLN A 525 7.59 16.60 -26.80
C GLN A 525 6.97 18.01 -26.62
N PRO A 526 5.63 18.20 -26.59
CA PRO A 526 5.07 19.53 -26.35
C PRO A 526 5.53 20.19 -25.04
N GLU A 527 5.73 19.42 -23.98
CA GLU A 527 6.20 19.92 -22.69
C GLU A 527 7.72 20.18 -22.71
N VAL A 528 8.49 19.38 -23.45
CA VAL A 528 9.92 19.65 -23.72
C VAL A 528 10.10 20.96 -24.47
N ASP A 529 9.30 21.18 -25.53
CA ASP A 529 9.35 22.40 -26.32
C ASP A 529 8.98 23.62 -25.46
N GLU A 530 7.99 23.48 -24.60
CA GLU A 530 7.57 24.52 -23.67
C GLU A 530 8.67 24.84 -22.64
N ASN A 531 9.26 23.83 -21.98
CA ASN A 531 10.42 24.00 -21.09
C ASN A 531 11.55 24.77 -21.80
N THR A 532 11.85 24.39 -23.05
CA THR A 532 12.92 24.98 -23.85
C THR A 532 12.64 26.44 -24.19
N ARG A 533 11.43 26.77 -24.64
CA ARG A 533 11.03 28.14 -24.94
C ARG A 533 11.09 29.03 -23.69
N GLN A 534 10.63 28.53 -22.55
CA GLN A 534 10.69 29.26 -21.29
C GLN A 534 12.15 29.55 -20.88
N LEU A 535 13.07 28.61 -21.07
CA LEU A 535 14.50 28.83 -20.81
C LEU A 535 15.16 29.81 -21.79
N LEU A 536 14.76 29.82 -23.06
CA LEU A 536 15.21 30.82 -24.02
C LEU A 536 14.73 32.22 -23.65
N VAL A 537 13.50 32.34 -23.13
CA VAL A 537 13.01 33.61 -22.57
C VAL A 537 13.81 34.00 -21.34
N ALA A 538 14.09 33.07 -20.42
CA ALA A 538 14.95 33.30 -19.25
C ALA A 538 16.36 33.78 -19.64
N HIS A 539 16.91 33.24 -20.72
CA HIS A 539 18.23 33.57 -21.21
C HIS A 539 18.31 34.95 -21.89
N PHE A 540 17.40 35.25 -22.82
CA PHE A 540 17.43 36.49 -23.60
C PHE A 540 16.74 37.67 -22.90
N TYR A 541 15.79 37.39 -22.02
CA TYR A 541 14.97 38.38 -21.34
C TYR A 541 14.84 38.08 -19.84
N PRO A 542 15.96 37.94 -19.09
CA PRO A 542 15.94 37.54 -17.68
C PRO A 542 15.07 38.45 -16.81
N ASP A 543 15.10 39.77 -17.06
CA ASP A 543 14.32 40.77 -16.32
C ASP A 543 12.81 40.64 -16.54
N LYS A 544 12.38 39.99 -17.63
CA LYS A 544 10.96 39.78 -17.98
C LYS A 544 10.49 38.37 -17.67
N PHE A 545 11.39 37.44 -17.36
CA PHE A 545 11.11 36.01 -17.36
C PHE A 545 10.03 35.60 -16.35
N LEU A 546 10.13 36.07 -15.11
CA LEU A 546 9.18 35.70 -14.06
C LEU A 546 7.77 36.22 -14.35
N ASP A 547 7.64 37.44 -14.88
CA ASP A 547 6.35 38.01 -15.27
C ASP A 547 5.77 37.36 -16.53
N PHE A 548 6.64 36.99 -17.47
CA PHE A 548 6.28 36.19 -18.62
C PHE A 548 5.74 34.82 -18.18
N LEU A 549 6.40 34.14 -17.23
CA LEU A 549 5.98 32.81 -16.76
C LEU A 549 4.61 32.86 -16.09
N LEU A 550 4.35 33.85 -15.24
CA LEU A 550 3.03 34.05 -14.63
C LEU A 550 1.91 34.27 -15.67
N GLU A 551 2.20 35.00 -16.76
CA GLU A 551 1.23 35.17 -17.84
C GLU A 551 1.07 33.88 -18.65
N ARG A 552 2.16 33.17 -18.93
CA ARG A 552 2.16 31.91 -19.68
C ARG A 552 1.38 30.82 -18.94
N ASN A 553 1.48 30.78 -17.61
CA ASN A 553 0.79 29.81 -16.75
C ASN A 553 -0.74 29.95 -16.76
N LYS A 554 -1.31 31.05 -17.28
CA LYS A 554 -2.77 31.20 -17.45
C LYS A 554 -3.31 30.25 -18.52
N ASP A 555 -2.50 29.97 -19.53
CA ASP A 555 -2.79 29.01 -20.58
C ASP A 555 -1.48 28.48 -21.15
N VAL A 556 -0.91 27.47 -20.49
CA VAL A 556 0.37 26.85 -20.88
C VAL A 556 0.24 25.94 -22.10
N TYR A 557 -0.99 25.58 -22.48
CA TYR A 557 -1.29 24.75 -23.65
C TYR A 557 -1.65 25.59 -24.89
N GLY A 558 -2.02 26.86 -24.70
CA GLY A 558 -2.36 27.80 -25.76
C GLY A 558 -1.16 28.40 -26.51
N ASP A 559 -1.43 29.42 -27.33
CA ASP A 559 -0.43 30.05 -28.19
C ASP A 559 0.63 30.83 -27.41
N PHE A 560 1.86 30.35 -27.46
CA PHE A 560 3.05 30.99 -26.88
C PHE A 560 3.30 32.39 -27.46
N SER A 561 3.03 32.58 -28.75
CA SER A 561 3.35 33.81 -29.50
C SER A 561 2.54 35.00 -29.00
N ALA A 562 1.27 34.78 -28.65
CA ALA A 562 0.40 35.79 -28.08
C ALA A 562 0.96 36.38 -26.78
N VAL A 563 1.47 35.53 -25.88
CA VAL A 563 2.11 35.96 -24.63
C VAL A 563 3.46 36.61 -24.91
N ALA A 564 4.28 36.03 -25.80
CA ALA A 564 5.59 36.57 -26.15
C ALA A 564 5.49 38.00 -26.74
N LEU A 565 4.54 38.25 -27.64
CA LEU A 565 4.28 39.57 -28.22
C LEU A 565 3.90 40.60 -27.15
N LYS A 566 3.06 40.22 -26.18
CA LYS A 566 2.65 41.08 -25.06
C LYS A 566 3.85 41.56 -24.23
N PHE A 567 4.88 40.74 -24.07
CA PHE A 567 6.10 41.09 -23.34
C PHE A 567 7.21 41.68 -24.22
N GLY A 568 6.95 41.89 -25.52
CA GLY A 568 7.95 42.37 -26.48
C GLY A 568 9.13 41.40 -26.61
N ILE A 569 8.86 40.10 -26.56
CA ILE A 569 9.83 39.03 -26.81
C ILE A 569 9.93 38.84 -28.33
N ASP A 570 11.14 38.96 -28.86
CA ASP A 570 11.42 38.74 -30.28
C ASP A 570 11.26 37.25 -30.61
N MET A 571 10.15 36.92 -31.28
CA MET A 571 9.83 35.55 -31.67
C MET A 571 10.86 34.96 -32.62
N LYS A 572 11.52 35.78 -33.46
CA LYS A 572 12.59 35.27 -34.34
C LYS A 572 13.77 34.77 -33.53
N LYS A 573 14.14 35.48 -32.46
CA LYS A 573 15.22 35.03 -31.56
C LYS A 573 14.86 33.74 -30.82
N ILE A 574 13.61 33.58 -30.40
CA ILE A 574 13.16 32.33 -29.76
C ILE A 574 13.18 31.18 -30.78
N GLU A 575 12.65 31.38 -31.98
CA GLU A 575 12.67 30.37 -33.05
C GLU A 575 14.10 30.00 -33.47
N GLU A 576 15.00 30.99 -33.59
CA GLU A 576 16.42 30.77 -33.86
C GLU A 576 17.09 30.02 -32.71
N GLY A 577 16.78 30.35 -31.45
CA GLY A 577 17.26 29.64 -30.26
C GLY A 577 16.82 28.18 -30.21
N MET A 578 15.58 27.90 -30.60
CA MET A 578 15.04 26.52 -30.72
C MET A 578 15.73 25.72 -31.83
N LYS A 579 16.18 26.38 -32.91
CA LYS A 579 16.80 25.72 -34.08
C LYS A 579 18.32 25.60 -34.00
N SER A 580 18.98 26.51 -33.28
CA SER A 580 20.44 26.66 -33.26
C SER A 580 21.15 25.73 -32.27
N GLY A 581 20.41 24.97 -31.45
CA GLY A 581 20.95 24.13 -30.38
C GLY A 581 21.14 24.86 -29.04
N LEU A 582 21.02 26.20 -29.02
CA LEU A 582 21.08 26.99 -27.79
C LEU A 582 19.99 26.59 -26.79
N GLY A 583 18.75 26.40 -27.26
CA GLY A 583 17.64 25.96 -26.40
C GLY A 583 17.92 24.61 -25.75
N ASP A 584 18.50 23.68 -26.51
CA ASP A 584 18.84 22.35 -26.04
C ASP A 584 19.91 22.37 -24.94
N ASP A 585 20.94 23.20 -25.11
CA ASP A 585 22.01 23.34 -24.10
C ASP A 585 21.49 23.96 -22.81
N LEU A 586 20.59 24.95 -22.93
CA LEU A 586 19.92 25.55 -21.77
C LEU A 586 19.03 24.53 -21.05
N LEU A 587 18.24 23.75 -21.81
CA LEU A 587 17.39 22.71 -21.23
C LEU A 587 18.21 21.66 -20.51
N ARG A 588 19.25 21.12 -21.17
CA ARG A 588 20.18 20.16 -20.58
C ARG A 588 20.79 20.67 -19.27
N LYS A 589 21.29 21.91 -19.24
CA LYS A 589 21.85 22.51 -18.02
C LYS A 589 20.80 22.69 -16.92
N ASN A 590 19.57 23.02 -17.29
CA ASN A 590 18.50 23.29 -16.35
C ASN A 590 17.97 22.01 -15.67
N ILE A 591 17.77 20.95 -16.44
CA ILE A 591 17.24 19.66 -15.95
C ILE A 591 18.30 18.82 -15.22
N LEU A 592 19.59 19.07 -15.45
CA LEU A 592 20.70 18.29 -14.88
C LEU A 592 20.61 18.12 -13.35
N PRO A 593 20.38 19.16 -12.52
CA PRO A 593 20.25 18.96 -11.08
C PRO A 593 19.03 18.11 -10.68
N GLY A 594 17.94 18.16 -11.46
CA GLY A 594 16.74 17.34 -11.21
C GLY A 594 16.98 15.89 -11.59
N ASN A 595 17.61 15.66 -12.74
CA ASN A 595 18.02 14.33 -13.21
C ASN A 595 19.08 13.70 -12.30
N GLN A 596 19.96 14.51 -11.68
CA GLN A 596 20.92 14.05 -10.70
C GLN A 596 20.27 13.62 -9.38
N LEU A 597 19.23 14.34 -8.93
CA LEU A 597 18.50 14.03 -7.69
C LEU A 597 17.30 13.09 -7.92
N ASP A 598 17.16 12.52 -9.13
CA ASP A 598 16.01 11.74 -9.63
C ASP A 598 14.65 12.34 -9.24
N ILE A 599 14.57 13.66 -9.33
CA ILE A 599 13.35 14.40 -9.06
C ILE A 599 12.43 14.20 -10.26
N SER A 600 11.53 13.23 -10.11
CA SER A 600 10.54 12.85 -11.12
C SER A 600 9.13 13.37 -10.82
N ALA A 601 8.92 13.94 -9.62
CA ALA A 601 7.62 14.44 -9.17
C ALA A 601 7.55 15.98 -9.20
N SER A 602 6.50 16.52 -9.83
CA SER A 602 6.21 17.95 -9.88
C SER A 602 5.02 18.31 -8.98
N PRO A 603 5.09 19.36 -8.15
CA PRO A 603 6.26 20.14 -7.80
C PRO A 603 7.12 19.46 -6.73
N THR A 604 8.43 19.67 -6.77
CA THR A 604 9.35 19.35 -5.67
C THR A 604 10.10 20.62 -5.28
N LEU A 605 10.23 20.91 -3.98
CA LEU A 605 10.92 22.10 -3.48
C LEU A 605 12.01 21.73 -2.50
N LEU A 606 13.19 22.30 -2.72
CA LEU A 606 14.27 22.27 -1.78
C LEU A 606 14.54 23.69 -1.27
N ILE A 607 14.66 23.83 0.05
CA ILE A 607 15.13 25.06 0.71
C ILE A 607 16.46 24.72 1.37
N ASN A 608 17.54 25.41 0.99
CA ASN A 608 18.91 25.08 1.37
C ASN A 608 19.21 23.59 1.17
N HIS A 609 18.83 23.06 0.00
CA HIS A 609 18.96 21.66 -0.40
C HIS A 609 18.20 20.64 0.46
N LYS A 610 17.34 21.08 1.40
CA LYS A 610 16.46 20.20 2.20
C LYS A 610 15.05 20.18 1.64
N ALA A 611 14.47 18.98 1.60
CA ALA A 611 13.10 18.78 1.15
C ALA A 611 12.10 19.58 1.99
N TYR A 612 11.30 20.40 1.33
CA TYR A 612 10.25 21.18 1.96
C TYR A 612 8.93 20.40 1.94
N SER A 613 8.35 20.15 3.12
CA SER A 613 7.20 19.26 3.30
C SER A 613 5.88 19.96 3.65
N LEU A 614 5.87 21.30 3.64
CA LEU A 614 4.69 22.12 3.90
C LEU A 614 4.02 22.53 2.57
N PRO A 615 2.79 23.08 2.60
CA PRO A 615 2.14 23.58 1.40
C PRO A 615 2.95 24.66 0.67
N PHE A 616 2.86 24.68 -0.66
CA PHE A 616 3.43 25.71 -1.54
C PHE A 616 2.58 26.99 -1.49
N GLU A 617 2.52 27.59 -0.31
CA GLU A 617 1.76 28.81 -0.06
C GLU A 617 2.70 29.91 0.44
N THR A 618 2.34 31.16 0.17
CA THR A 618 3.16 32.34 0.46
C THR A 618 3.62 32.37 1.91
N VAL A 619 2.73 32.06 2.86
CA VAL A 619 3.00 32.17 4.30
C VAL A 619 4.00 31.15 4.84
N PRO A 620 3.83 29.82 4.65
CA PRO A 620 4.80 28.86 5.17
C PRO A 620 6.15 28.98 4.45
N LEU A 621 6.16 29.42 3.19
CA LEU A 621 7.39 29.74 2.46
C LEU A 621 8.09 30.97 3.04
N GLU A 622 7.39 32.10 3.17
CA GLU A 622 7.91 33.33 3.78
C GLU A 622 8.47 33.07 5.19
N TYR A 623 7.73 32.32 6.01
CA TYR A 623 8.17 31.97 7.36
C TYR A 623 9.44 31.11 7.36
N ASN A 624 9.49 30.03 6.56
CA ASN A 624 10.67 29.15 6.52
C ASN A 624 11.90 29.86 5.94
N ILE A 625 11.73 30.75 4.97
CA ILE A 625 12.79 31.59 4.42
C ILE A 625 13.31 32.54 5.51
N CYS A 626 12.43 33.22 6.24
CA CYS A 626 12.81 34.10 7.34
C CYS A 626 13.59 33.38 8.45
N GLN A 627 13.20 32.14 8.80
CA GLN A 627 13.91 31.33 9.79
C GLN A 627 15.30 30.86 9.31
N SER A 628 15.51 30.83 7.99
CA SER A 628 16.75 30.34 7.37
C SER A 628 17.80 31.46 7.15
N LEU A 629 17.44 32.73 7.35
CA LEU A 629 18.32 33.88 7.16
C LEU A 629 19.15 34.20 8.41
N ALA A 630 20.42 34.58 8.20
CA ALA A 630 21.29 35.11 9.24
C ALA A 630 20.84 36.45 9.78
N ASN A 631 20.51 37.34 8.86
CA ASN A 631 20.11 38.72 9.12
C ASN A 631 18.73 38.93 8.48
N PRO A 632 17.64 38.44 9.10
CA PRO A 632 16.31 38.56 8.53
C PRO A 632 15.92 40.04 8.41
N PRO A 633 15.46 40.51 7.23
CA PRO A 633 15.02 41.89 7.05
C PRO A 633 13.86 42.26 7.98
N ASP A 634 13.60 43.56 8.19
CA ASP A 634 12.58 44.02 9.16
C ASP A 634 11.17 43.45 8.91
N TRP A 635 10.82 43.14 7.65
CA TRP A 635 9.53 42.53 7.33
C TRP A 635 9.42 41.08 7.84
N CYS A 636 10.52 40.35 8.04
CA CYS A 636 10.49 39.02 8.67
C CYS A 636 10.01 39.07 10.12
N LYS A 637 10.13 40.22 10.79
CA LYS A 637 9.59 40.42 12.15
C LYS A 637 8.06 40.43 12.17
N ILE A 638 7.42 40.64 11.02
CA ILE A 638 5.96 40.65 10.88
C ILE A 638 5.43 39.51 9.99
N ALA A 639 6.30 38.61 9.53
CA ALA A 639 5.92 37.46 8.71
C ALA A 639 5.07 36.48 9.55
N PRO A 640 3.86 36.13 9.10
CA PRO A 640 2.99 35.21 9.83
C PRO A 640 3.59 33.79 9.85
N VAL A 641 3.57 33.12 10.99
CA VAL A 641 3.96 31.69 11.09
C VAL A 641 3.00 30.78 10.33
N CYS A 642 1.74 31.17 10.23
CA CYS A 642 0.69 30.41 9.57
C CYS A 642 -0.42 31.34 9.04
N ALA A 643 -1.20 30.84 8.09
CA ALA A 643 -2.36 31.53 7.53
C ALA A 643 -3.54 30.59 7.29
N THR A 644 -3.27 29.29 7.21
CA THR A 644 -4.25 28.23 7.24
C THR A 644 -3.80 27.19 8.26
N ASP A 645 -4.73 26.36 8.71
CA ASP A 645 -4.44 25.24 9.62
C ASP A 645 -3.43 24.26 9.00
N ALA A 646 -3.43 24.13 7.67
CA ALA A 646 -2.51 23.26 6.94
C ALA A 646 -1.03 23.69 7.03
N HIS A 647 -0.75 24.95 7.38
CA HIS A 647 0.61 25.45 7.63
C HIS A 647 1.17 24.97 8.97
N CYS A 648 0.29 24.57 9.88
CA CYS A 648 0.66 24.06 11.18
C CYS A 648 0.66 22.53 11.10
N ARG A 649 1.83 21.90 11.04
CA ARG A 649 1.94 20.43 11.09
C ARG A 649 2.91 20.01 12.18
N ARG A 650 2.46 19.09 13.03
CA ARG A 650 3.27 18.41 14.04
C ARG A 650 2.70 17.01 14.20
N ALA A 651 3.55 15.99 14.09
CA ALA A 651 3.13 14.61 14.25
C ALA A 651 2.46 14.41 15.64
N GLY A 652 1.31 13.74 15.67
CA GLY A 652 0.57 13.45 16.92
C GLY A 652 -0.37 14.56 17.38
N PHE A 653 -0.62 15.59 16.55
CA PHE A 653 -1.50 16.71 16.89
C PHE A 653 -2.42 17.14 15.74
N ASP A 654 -3.66 17.50 16.09
CA ASP A 654 -4.45 18.41 15.29
C ASP A 654 -3.88 19.81 15.46
N ALA A 655 -3.90 20.59 14.38
CA ALA A 655 -3.25 21.88 14.34
C ALA A 655 -4.19 22.92 13.79
N LYS A 656 -4.18 24.10 14.42
CA LYS A 656 -4.97 25.25 14.04
C LYS A 656 -4.09 26.48 13.99
N CYS A 657 -4.25 27.28 12.95
CA CYS A 657 -3.60 28.58 12.87
C CYS A 657 -4.44 29.64 13.58
N ILE A 658 -3.89 30.22 14.65
CA ILE A 658 -4.52 31.31 15.39
C ILE A 658 -4.00 32.64 14.82
N ASN A 659 -4.89 33.62 14.67
CA ASN A 659 -4.62 34.91 14.01
C ASN A 659 -4.00 34.76 12.60
N PRO A 660 -4.62 33.96 11.71
CA PRO A 660 -4.04 33.58 10.43
C PRO A 660 -3.60 34.79 9.60
N GLY A 661 -2.38 34.72 9.06
CA GLY A 661 -1.85 35.74 8.15
C GLY A 661 -1.42 37.04 8.82
N THR A 662 -1.36 37.10 10.16
CA THR A 662 -0.91 38.28 10.91
C THR A 662 0.46 38.07 11.55
N ALA A 663 1.15 39.15 11.93
CA ALA A 663 2.40 39.08 12.70
C ALA A 663 2.26 38.36 14.06
N LYS A 664 1.03 38.15 14.54
CA LYS A 664 0.71 37.39 15.77
C LYS A 664 0.20 35.98 15.46
N ALA A 665 0.39 35.50 14.23
CA ALA A 665 -0.04 34.17 13.83
C ALA A 665 0.75 33.12 14.61
N GLU A 666 0.05 32.15 15.20
CA GLU A 666 0.66 31.05 15.95
C GLU A 666 0.00 29.72 15.61
N CYS A 667 0.80 28.66 15.57
CA CYS A 667 0.29 27.31 15.42
C CYS A 667 -0.12 26.75 16.78
N GLN A 668 -1.42 26.62 16.99
CA GLN A 668 -1.97 25.93 18.14
C GLN A 668 -2.10 24.45 17.81
N PHE A 669 -1.53 23.61 18.67
CA PHE A 669 -1.59 22.16 18.53
C PHE A 669 -2.46 21.57 19.64
N THR A 670 -3.46 20.80 19.25
CA THR A 670 -4.37 20.09 20.15
C THR A 670 -4.23 18.60 19.93
N LYS A 671 -4.39 17.79 20.99
CA LYS A 671 -4.41 16.34 20.82
C LYS A 671 -5.59 15.95 19.91
N PRO A 672 -5.39 15.05 18.92
CA PRO A 672 -6.46 14.64 18.03
C PRO A 672 -7.57 13.96 18.83
N LYS A 673 -8.81 14.38 18.61
CA LYS A 673 -9.96 13.69 19.21
C LYS A 673 -10.09 12.30 18.59
N GLU A 674 -10.50 11.34 19.41
CA GLU A 674 -10.83 10.00 18.94
C GLU A 674 -12.02 10.07 17.97
N ILE A 675 -11.85 9.53 16.77
CA ILE A 675 -12.88 9.38 15.75
C ILE A 675 -13.43 7.97 15.86
N LYS A 676 -14.69 7.88 16.27
CA LYS A 676 -15.41 6.62 16.37
C LYS A 676 -16.12 6.31 15.06
N LEU A 677 -15.68 5.25 14.42
CA LEU A 677 -16.22 4.78 13.15
C LEU A 677 -16.81 3.38 13.34
N THR A 678 -18.08 3.19 13.01
CA THR A 678 -18.69 1.87 12.87
C THR A 678 -18.64 1.43 11.41
N VAL A 679 -18.09 0.26 11.14
CA VAL A 679 -18.15 -0.37 9.80
C VAL A 679 -19.12 -1.53 9.87
N ILE A 680 -20.08 -1.56 8.96
CA ILE A 680 -21.01 -2.69 8.83
C ILE A 680 -20.61 -3.51 7.61
N GLU A 681 -20.35 -4.80 7.81
CA GLU A 681 -19.93 -5.73 6.76
C GLU A 681 -20.91 -6.88 6.58
N ASP A 682 -20.90 -7.45 5.38
CA ASP A 682 -21.58 -8.72 5.08
C ASP A 682 -20.57 -9.87 5.21
N PRO A 683 -20.65 -10.71 6.25
CA PRO A 683 -19.69 -11.79 6.46
C PRO A 683 -19.71 -12.85 5.35
N ASP A 684 -20.77 -12.89 4.54
CA ASP A 684 -20.87 -13.81 3.41
C ASP A 684 -20.20 -13.24 2.13
N CYS A 685 -19.69 -12.00 2.16
CA CYS A 685 -19.02 -11.41 1.01
C CYS A 685 -17.53 -11.70 1.02
N LEU A 686 -17.10 -12.70 0.26
CA LEU A 686 -15.70 -13.16 0.18
C LEU A 686 -14.72 -12.11 -0.40
N VAL A 687 -15.23 -11.10 -1.10
CA VAL A 687 -14.42 -10.11 -1.85
C VAL A 687 -14.62 -8.68 -1.34
N CYS A 688 -15.53 -8.46 -0.38
CA CYS A 688 -15.76 -7.14 0.18
C CYS A 688 -14.71 -6.87 1.26
N GLU A 689 -13.77 -5.97 0.98
CA GLU A 689 -12.74 -5.59 1.96
C GLU A 689 -12.90 -4.13 2.42
N SER A 690 -12.87 -3.92 3.73
CA SER A 690 -12.83 -2.58 4.32
C SER A 690 -11.42 -2.01 4.52
N GLY A 691 -10.41 -2.89 4.54
CA GLY A 691 -9.02 -2.56 4.83
C GLY A 691 -8.41 -1.43 3.98
N PRO A 692 -8.54 -1.45 2.63
CA PRO A 692 -7.98 -0.39 1.78
C PRO A 692 -8.50 1.01 2.11
N PHE A 693 -9.80 1.13 2.41
CA PHE A 693 -10.40 2.40 2.77
C PHE A 693 -10.03 2.83 4.20
N LEU A 694 -10.04 1.89 5.15
CA LEU A 694 -9.59 2.17 6.52
C LEU A 694 -8.14 2.66 6.57
N ARG A 695 -7.24 2.12 5.74
CA ARG A 695 -5.86 2.63 5.62
C ARG A 695 -5.81 4.11 5.23
N GLN A 696 -6.64 4.55 4.28
CA GLN A 696 -6.72 5.95 3.90
C GLN A 696 -7.28 6.83 5.03
N LEU A 697 -8.27 6.32 5.78
CA LEU A 697 -8.80 7.02 6.95
C LEU A 697 -7.76 7.14 8.08
N TYR A 698 -6.96 6.11 8.33
CA TYR A 698 -5.85 6.17 9.30
C TYR A 698 -4.73 7.12 8.87
N GLN A 699 -4.52 7.32 7.57
CA GLN A 699 -3.61 8.36 7.07
C GLN A 699 -4.20 9.75 7.24
N LEU A 700 -5.52 9.89 7.10
CA LEU A 700 -6.21 11.17 7.24
C LEU A 700 -6.30 11.61 8.71
N TYR A 701 -6.62 10.69 9.62
CA TYR A 701 -6.86 10.97 11.02
C TYR A 701 -5.93 10.17 11.93
N GLU A 702 -5.31 10.85 12.90
CA GLU A 702 -4.31 10.23 13.78
C GLU A 702 -4.90 9.33 14.87
N ASN A 703 -6.19 9.46 15.17
CA ASN A 703 -6.84 8.73 16.25
C ASN A 703 -8.23 8.23 15.82
N VAL A 704 -8.27 7.14 15.05
CA VAL A 704 -9.51 6.49 14.62
C VAL A 704 -9.69 5.19 15.38
N SER A 705 -10.83 5.05 16.06
CA SER A 705 -11.28 3.80 16.66
C SER A 705 -12.38 3.20 15.79
N VAL A 706 -12.20 1.97 15.31
CA VAL A 706 -13.14 1.30 14.42
C VAL A 706 -13.90 0.21 15.16
N THR A 707 -15.23 0.21 15.04
CA THR A 707 -16.11 -0.85 15.51
C THR A 707 -16.63 -1.62 14.30
N MET A 708 -16.25 -2.89 14.16
CA MET A 708 -16.75 -3.75 13.09
C MET A 708 -18.05 -4.41 13.55
N LEU A 709 -19.11 -4.30 12.75
CA LEU A 709 -20.40 -4.97 12.97
C LEU A 709 -20.75 -5.84 11.78
N LYS A 710 -21.26 -7.05 12.05
CA LYS A 710 -21.87 -7.91 11.04
C LYS A 710 -23.30 -7.42 10.77
N LYS A 711 -23.73 -7.46 9.50
CA LYS A 711 -25.08 -7.04 9.06
C LYS A 711 -26.23 -7.58 9.92
N ASP A 712 -26.07 -8.77 10.51
CA ASP A 712 -27.12 -9.48 11.23
C ASP A 712 -27.28 -9.03 12.69
N GLU A 713 -26.32 -8.26 13.20
CA GLU A 713 -26.35 -7.72 14.56
C GLU A 713 -27.45 -6.67 14.73
N ALA A 714 -28.05 -6.63 15.93
CA ALA A 714 -29.16 -5.72 16.22
C ALA A 714 -28.79 -4.24 15.96
N ARG A 715 -27.57 -3.85 16.34
CA ARG A 715 -27.06 -2.49 16.12
C ARG A 715 -26.82 -2.19 14.64
N ALA A 716 -26.31 -3.16 13.88
CA ALA A 716 -26.14 -3.01 12.44
C ALA A 716 -27.50 -2.83 11.74
N LYS A 717 -28.51 -3.65 12.09
CA LYS A 717 -29.87 -3.54 11.56
C LYS A 717 -30.51 -2.19 11.85
N GLU A 718 -30.33 -1.67 13.07
CA GLU A 718 -30.78 -0.33 13.45
C GLU A 718 -30.11 0.75 12.58
N LEU A 719 -28.79 0.72 12.45
CA LEU A 719 -28.02 1.69 11.67
C LEU A 719 -28.37 1.63 10.18
N ILE A 720 -28.52 0.42 9.61
CA ILE A 720 -28.99 0.21 8.24
C ILE A 720 -30.37 0.83 8.03
N ALA A 721 -31.32 0.59 8.96
CA ALA A 721 -32.66 1.15 8.87
C ALA A 721 -32.68 2.68 8.95
N LYS A 722 -31.86 3.27 9.85
CA LYS A 722 -31.72 4.73 10.01
C LYS A 722 -31.12 5.39 8.77
N THR A 723 -30.02 4.83 8.28
CA THR A 723 -29.28 5.39 7.15
C THR A 723 -29.89 5.06 5.79
N LYS A 724 -30.78 4.06 5.74
CA LYS A 724 -31.42 3.54 4.51
C LYS A 724 -30.41 3.12 3.45
N VAL A 725 -29.22 2.68 3.87
CA VAL A 725 -28.21 2.12 2.97
C VAL A 725 -28.71 0.80 2.39
N ASP A 726 -28.39 0.57 1.12
CA ASP A 726 -28.82 -0.61 0.38
C ASP A 726 -27.69 -1.61 0.12
N ARG A 727 -26.45 -1.28 0.55
CA ARG A 727 -25.27 -2.10 0.33
C ARG A 727 -24.19 -1.90 1.39
N LEU A 728 -23.32 -2.92 1.51
CA LEU A 728 -22.19 -3.02 2.45
C LEU A 728 -20.87 -3.26 1.68
N PRO A 729 -19.68 -2.95 2.21
CA PRO A 729 -19.46 -2.33 3.51
C PRO A 729 -19.92 -0.87 3.53
N VAL A 730 -20.40 -0.42 4.68
CA VAL A 730 -20.69 1.00 4.93
C VAL A 730 -19.89 1.46 6.15
N TYR A 731 -19.38 2.68 6.09
CA TYR A 731 -18.57 3.32 7.12
C TYR A 731 -19.36 4.46 7.73
N LEU A 732 -19.79 4.31 8.97
CA LEU A 732 -20.62 5.26 9.71
C LEU A 732 -19.80 5.94 10.80
N PHE A 733 -19.97 7.23 10.98
CA PHE A 733 -19.39 7.98 12.09
C PHE A 733 -20.37 7.95 13.26
N ASP A 734 -19.89 7.49 14.42
CA ASP A 734 -20.75 7.25 15.59
C ASP A 734 -21.23 8.55 16.23
N ASN A 735 -20.50 9.64 16.01
CA ASN A 735 -20.82 10.97 16.50
C ASN A 735 -20.35 12.05 15.52
N ASN A 736 -20.61 13.31 15.88
CA ASN A 736 -20.25 14.47 15.07
C ASN A 736 -18.88 15.07 15.44
N ASP A 737 -18.10 14.45 16.34
CA ASP A 737 -16.82 15.02 16.81
C ASP A 737 -15.81 15.10 15.67
N PHE A 738 -15.86 14.17 14.71
CA PHE A 738 -15.01 14.19 13.53
C PHE A 738 -15.20 15.46 12.70
N LEU A 739 -16.39 16.09 12.70
CA LEU A 739 -16.64 17.34 11.98
C LEU A 739 -15.80 18.52 12.52
N ALA A 740 -15.34 18.44 13.76
CA ALA A 740 -14.48 19.45 14.34
C ALA A 740 -13.01 19.35 13.89
N SER A 741 -12.62 18.21 13.29
CA SER A 741 -11.27 18.07 12.74
C SER A 741 -11.13 18.90 11.46
N PRO A 742 -10.09 19.74 11.33
CA PRO A 742 -9.84 20.48 10.09
C PRO A 742 -9.56 19.56 8.89
N ARG A 743 -9.24 18.28 9.14
CA ARG A 743 -8.98 17.27 8.12
C ARG A 743 -10.26 16.75 7.44
N THR A 744 -11.43 16.99 8.04
CA THR A 744 -12.74 16.51 7.57
C THR A 744 -13.25 17.23 6.32
N ALA A 745 -12.79 18.44 6.05
CA ALA A 745 -13.18 19.21 4.86
C ALA A 745 -12.93 18.43 3.55
N ASN A 746 -11.88 17.61 3.51
CA ASN A 746 -11.54 16.79 2.35
C ASN A 746 -12.48 15.58 2.16
N LEU A 747 -13.10 15.10 3.24
CA LEU A 747 -14.00 13.95 3.24
C LEU A 747 -15.45 14.35 2.91
N GLN A 748 -15.81 15.62 3.11
CA GLN A 748 -17.19 16.11 3.05
C GLN A 748 -17.94 15.78 1.75
N ARG A 749 -17.24 15.76 0.61
CA ARG A 749 -17.84 15.41 -0.70
C ARG A 749 -18.24 13.93 -0.84
N TYR A 750 -17.77 13.08 0.06
CA TYR A 750 -18.04 11.64 0.06
C TYR A 750 -19.01 11.22 1.16
N LEU A 751 -19.37 12.15 2.06
CA LEU A 751 -20.28 11.88 3.16
C LEU A 751 -21.73 12.00 2.71
N ALA A 752 -22.53 11.03 3.15
CA ALA A 752 -23.97 11.10 3.22
C ALA A 752 -24.38 11.31 4.68
N TYR A 753 -25.60 11.81 4.86
CA TYR A 753 -26.19 12.04 6.16
C TYR A 753 -27.64 11.62 6.13
N ALA A 754 -28.04 10.79 7.10
CA ALA A 754 -29.42 10.38 7.28
C ALA A 754 -29.69 10.07 8.75
N ASP A 755 -30.81 10.58 9.26
CA ASP A 755 -31.32 10.34 10.61
C ASP A 755 -30.27 10.51 11.73
N GLY A 756 -29.50 11.61 11.68
CA GLY A 756 -28.50 11.90 12.72
C GLY A 756 -27.15 11.22 12.54
N VAL A 757 -26.96 10.39 11.50
CA VAL A 757 -25.74 9.62 11.28
C VAL A 757 -25.05 10.06 9.99
N TYR A 758 -23.77 10.40 10.10
CA TYR A 758 -22.90 10.60 8.94
C TYR A 758 -22.29 9.27 8.53
N PHE A 759 -22.21 9.03 7.23
CA PHE A 759 -21.59 7.82 6.69
C PHE A 759 -21.00 8.08 5.32
N VAL A 760 -20.03 7.26 4.91
CA VAL A 760 -19.45 7.35 3.57
C VAL A 760 -20.47 6.80 2.57
N ASN A 761 -20.71 7.54 1.48
CA ASN A 761 -21.67 7.15 0.46
C ASN A 761 -21.27 5.79 -0.14
N PRO A 762 -22.07 4.73 0.06
CA PRO A 762 -21.66 3.37 -0.30
C PRO A 762 -21.65 3.14 -1.82
N LEU A 763 -22.19 4.06 -2.63
CA LEU A 763 -22.07 4.02 -4.10
C LEU A 763 -20.62 4.26 -4.59
N LEU A 764 -19.74 4.71 -3.70
CA LEU A 764 -18.33 4.94 -4.00
C LEU A 764 -17.49 3.65 -3.89
N SER A 765 -18.00 2.63 -3.21
CA SER A 765 -17.27 1.36 -3.03
C SER A 765 -17.12 0.62 -4.36
N GLU A 766 -15.89 0.15 -4.63
CA GLU A 766 -15.58 -0.64 -5.82
C GLU A 766 -16.20 -2.04 -5.76
N VAL A 767 -16.19 -2.65 -4.57
CA VAL A 767 -16.82 -3.94 -4.29
C VAL A 767 -17.82 -3.76 -3.15
N SER A 768 -19.05 -4.25 -3.32
CA SER A 768 -20.08 -4.17 -2.30
C SER A 768 -21.10 -5.30 -2.40
N THR A 769 -21.81 -5.57 -1.32
CA THR A 769 -22.93 -6.51 -1.25
C THR A 769 -24.24 -5.77 -1.06
N LEU A 770 -25.20 -6.00 -1.95
CA LEU A 770 -26.58 -5.52 -1.83
C LEU A 770 -27.30 -6.24 -0.70
N LEU A 771 -28.08 -5.47 0.06
CA LEU A 771 -28.97 -5.97 1.11
C LEU A 771 -30.28 -6.49 0.49
N LYS A 772 -30.17 -7.44 -0.44
CA LYS A 772 -31.28 -8.09 -1.14
C LYS A 772 -31.06 -9.62 -1.15
N PRO A 773 -32.12 -10.43 -1.33
CA PRO A 773 -32.00 -11.88 -1.41
C PRO A 773 -31.06 -12.33 -2.54
N GLU A 774 -30.25 -13.35 -2.27
CA GLU A 774 -29.31 -13.91 -3.25
C GLU A 774 -30.03 -14.79 -4.28
N LYS A 775 -29.72 -14.59 -5.56
CA LYS A 775 -30.17 -15.46 -6.66
C LYS A 775 -28.98 -16.20 -7.24
N LYS A 776 -28.65 -17.36 -6.67
CA LYS A 776 -27.45 -18.13 -7.03
C LYS A 776 -27.37 -18.44 -8.53
N GLY A 777 -26.16 -18.30 -9.07
CA GLY A 777 -25.86 -18.60 -10.47
C GLY A 777 -26.12 -17.44 -11.43
N THR A 778 -26.66 -16.29 -10.99
CA THR A 778 -26.85 -15.13 -11.88
C THR A 778 -25.59 -14.28 -11.96
N VAL A 779 -25.26 -13.84 -13.17
CA VAL A 779 -24.22 -12.84 -13.41
C VAL A 779 -24.82 -11.81 -14.34
N ARG A 780 -25.01 -10.58 -13.85
CA ARG A 780 -25.45 -9.45 -14.67
C ARG A 780 -24.28 -8.54 -14.97
N LEU A 781 -23.95 -8.34 -16.24
CA LEU A 781 -23.00 -7.32 -16.67
C LEU A 781 -23.76 -6.07 -17.06
N PHE A 782 -23.63 -5.01 -16.26
CA PHE A 782 -24.09 -3.68 -16.59
C PHE A 782 -23.02 -2.96 -17.41
N THR A 783 -23.29 -2.72 -18.70
CA THR A 783 -22.32 -2.15 -19.62
C THR A 783 -22.96 -1.27 -20.70
N THR A 784 -22.15 -0.42 -21.29
CA THR A 784 -22.39 0.29 -22.54
C THR A 784 -22.15 -0.64 -23.74
N ALA A 785 -22.90 -0.51 -24.84
CA ALA A 785 -22.78 -1.38 -26.02
C ALA A 785 -21.52 -1.12 -26.87
N LEU A 786 -20.95 0.08 -26.75
CA LEU A 786 -19.82 0.58 -27.55
C LEU A 786 -18.65 1.06 -26.68
N GLY A 787 -18.45 0.46 -25.49
CA GLY A 787 -17.44 0.88 -24.52
C GLY A 787 -16.55 -0.25 -24.00
N GLN A 788 -15.74 0.03 -22.98
CA GLN A 788 -14.76 -0.91 -22.43
C GLN A 788 -15.36 -2.23 -21.92
N GLY A 789 -16.62 -2.23 -21.46
CA GLY A 789 -17.28 -3.45 -21.01
C GLY A 789 -17.60 -4.48 -22.10
N VAL A 790 -17.42 -4.14 -23.39
CA VAL A 790 -17.53 -5.09 -24.51
C VAL A 790 -16.45 -6.18 -24.42
N ALA A 791 -15.22 -5.84 -24.01
CA ALA A 791 -14.16 -6.81 -23.82
C ALA A 791 -14.49 -7.80 -22.69
N LEU A 792 -14.98 -7.28 -21.57
CA LEU A 792 -15.41 -8.08 -20.43
C LEU A 792 -16.60 -8.99 -20.77
N GLN A 793 -17.54 -8.52 -21.58
CA GLN A 793 -18.65 -9.33 -22.09
C GLN A 793 -18.15 -10.57 -22.85
N LYS A 794 -17.10 -10.43 -23.68
CA LYS A 794 -16.48 -11.57 -24.40
C LYS A 794 -15.91 -12.59 -23.42
N GLU A 795 -15.17 -12.13 -22.41
CA GLU A 795 -14.55 -13.03 -21.43
C GLU A 795 -15.59 -13.76 -20.58
N LEU A 796 -16.67 -13.08 -20.16
CA LEU A 796 -17.77 -13.73 -19.43
C LEU A 796 -18.47 -14.79 -20.28
N ILE A 797 -18.66 -14.57 -21.58
CA ILE A 797 -19.24 -15.58 -22.48
C ILE A 797 -18.32 -16.82 -22.56
N ARG A 798 -16.99 -16.63 -22.71
CA ARG A 798 -16.03 -17.76 -22.73
C ARG A 798 -16.01 -18.52 -21.41
N LEU A 799 -16.09 -17.80 -20.30
CA LEU A 799 -16.12 -18.39 -18.97
C LEU A 799 -17.41 -19.19 -18.74
N GLN A 800 -18.55 -18.72 -19.27
CA GLN A 800 -19.83 -19.43 -19.22
C GLN A 800 -19.71 -20.85 -19.80
N ASP A 801 -19.12 -20.97 -20.98
CA ASP A 801 -18.93 -22.25 -21.67
C ASP A 801 -18.02 -23.19 -20.87
N THR A 802 -16.95 -22.63 -20.30
CA THR A 802 -15.98 -23.37 -19.48
C THR A 802 -16.61 -23.88 -18.18
N LEU A 803 -17.41 -23.05 -17.51
CA LEU A 803 -18.11 -23.40 -16.27
C LEU A 803 -19.20 -24.44 -16.52
N LYS A 804 -19.93 -24.32 -17.63
CA LYS A 804 -20.95 -25.29 -18.05
C LYS A 804 -20.36 -26.69 -18.23
N ALA A 805 -19.16 -26.79 -18.81
CA ALA A 805 -18.44 -28.05 -18.94
C ALA A 805 -18.02 -28.66 -17.58
N SER A 806 -17.86 -27.81 -16.55
CA SER A 806 -17.46 -28.18 -15.19
C SER A 806 -18.65 -28.40 -14.24
N GLY A 807 -19.89 -28.35 -14.74
CA GLY A 807 -21.11 -28.55 -13.95
C GLY A 807 -21.56 -27.35 -13.11
N VAL A 808 -20.96 -26.17 -13.30
CA VAL A 808 -21.36 -24.91 -12.63
C VAL A 808 -22.32 -24.14 -13.56
N VAL A 809 -23.51 -23.81 -13.07
CA VAL A 809 -24.50 -23.06 -13.85
C VAL A 809 -24.28 -21.57 -13.69
N MET A 810 -23.93 -20.88 -14.78
CA MET A 810 -23.87 -19.42 -14.85
C MET A 810 -24.93 -18.91 -15.83
N ASN A 811 -25.90 -18.17 -15.31
CA ASN A 811 -26.89 -17.43 -16.10
C ASN A 811 -26.38 -16.00 -16.32
N LEU A 812 -25.69 -15.80 -17.45
CA LEU A 812 -25.16 -14.50 -17.86
C LEU A 812 -26.26 -13.66 -18.52
N GLU A 813 -26.55 -12.51 -17.91
CA GLU A 813 -27.45 -11.49 -18.44
C GLU A 813 -26.65 -10.21 -18.73
N ILE A 814 -26.84 -9.62 -19.90
CA ILE A 814 -26.21 -8.35 -20.26
C ILE A 814 -27.26 -7.25 -20.04
N GLN A 815 -26.89 -6.20 -19.33
CA GLN A 815 -27.79 -5.11 -18.94
C GLN A 815 -27.21 -3.79 -19.50
N PRO A 816 -27.89 -3.11 -20.44
CA PRO A 816 -27.42 -1.83 -20.93
C PRO A 816 -27.47 -0.76 -19.84
N ILE A 817 -26.36 -0.02 -19.65
CA ILE A 817 -26.38 1.25 -18.92
C ILE A 817 -26.47 2.37 -19.94
N LEU A 818 -27.54 3.16 -19.84
CA LEU A 818 -27.64 4.44 -20.53
C LEU A 818 -27.38 5.55 -19.51
N THR A 819 -26.27 6.27 -19.68
CA THR A 819 -25.91 7.38 -18.80
C THR A 819 -26.74 8.61 -19.17
N GLN A 820 -27.55 9.14 -18.24
CA GLN A 820 -28.09 10.49 -18.41
C GLN A 820 -26.95 11.48 -18.70
N SER A 821 -27.04 12.20 -19.81
CA SER A 821 -26.07 13.25 -20.14
C SER A 821 -26.11 14.33 -19.07
N ARG A 822 -25.07 14.41 -18.23
CA ARG A 822 -24.89 15.54 -17.29
C ARG A 822 -24.50 16.84 -18.00
N ASN A 823 -24.15 16.78 -19.29
CA ASN A 823 -23.49 17.87 -20.01
C ASN A 823 -24.42 18.77 -20.83
N GLN A 824 -25.73 18.56 -20.84
CA GLN A 824 -26.62 19.41 -21.64
C GLN A 824 -27.90 19.78 -20.90
N ALA A 825 -27.78 20.73 -19.97
CA ALA A 825 -28.94 21.42 -19.40
C ALA A 825 -29.67 22.34 -20.42
N GLN A 826 -29.28 22.36 -21.71
CA GLN A 826 -29.80 23.30 -22.71
C GLN A 826 -29.81 22.81 -24.18
N THR A 827 -29.92 21.51 -24.47
CA THR A 827 -30.20 21.11 -25.86
C THR A 827 -31.69 20.97 -26.12
N SER A 828 -32.17 21.82 -27.01
CA SER A 828 -33.46 21.83 -27.68
C SER A 828 -33.66 20.61 -28.57
N VAL A 829 -33.49 19.39 -28.06
CA VAL A 829 -34.02 18.19 -28.73
C VAL A 829 -35.50 18.14 -28.36
N PRO A 830 -36.43 18.32 -29.34
CA PRO A 830 -37.84 18.15 -29.07
C PRO A 830 -38.07 16.73 -28.55
N ASN A 831 -39.00 16.56 -27.62
CA ASN A 831 -39.58 15.28 -27.21
C ASN A 831 -39.74 14.31 -28.40
N ASP A 832 -38.71 13.53 -28.75
CA ASP A 832 -38.79 12.48 -29.77
C ASP A 832 -39.43 11.28 -29.09
N PRO A 833 -40.67 10.90 -29.46
CA PRO A 833 -41.41 9.84 -28.79
C PRO A 833 -40.68 8.49 -28.84
N ARG A 834 -39.72 8.30 -29.76
CA ARG A 834 -38.95 7.05 -29.88
C ARG A 834 -38.02 6.79 -28.69
N TYR A 835 -37.58 7.83 -27.99
CA TYR A 835 -36.71 7.68 -26.81
C TYR A 835 -37.48 7.83 -25.50
N GLN A 836 -38.82 7.96 -25.58
CA GLN A 836 -39.71 7.94 -24.43
C GLN A 836 -40.18 6.52 -24.17
N VAL A 837 -39.90 6.05 -22.97
CA VAL A 837 -40.34 4.74 -22.50
C VAL A 837 -41.28 4.92 -21.33
N MET A 838 -42.49 4.36 -21.42
CA MET A 838 -43.49 4.43 -20.35
C MET A 838 -43.19 3.37 -19.29
N VAL A 839 -42.74 3.79 -18.11
CA VAL A 839 -42.33 2.90 -17.02
C VAL A 839 -43.26 3.04 -15.84
N ASN A 840 -43.78 1.92 -15.33
CA ASN A 840 -44.51 1.90 -14.07
C ASN A 840 -43.50 1.86 -12.91
N THR A 841 -43.35 2.98 -12.22
CA THR A 841 -42.34 3.19 -11.16
C THR A 841 -42.83 2.78 -9.76
N GLY A 842 -43.99 2.12 -9.66
CA GLY A 842 -44.69 1.89 -8.38
C GLY A 842 -45.44 3.13 -7.87
N ASN A 843 -45.12 4.33 -8.37
CA ASN A 843 -45.85 5.59 -8.11
C ASN A 843 -46.66 6.06 -9.34
N GLY A 844 -46.88 5.18 -10.31
CA GLY A 844 -47.56 5.47 -11.58
C GLY A 844 -46.67 5.29 -12.82
N ILE A 845 -47.29 5.36 -13.99
CA ILE A 845 -46.62 5.25 -15.28
C ILE A 845 -46.02 6.62 -15.63
N GLN A 846 -44.71 6.71 -15.78
CA GLN A 846 -44.01 7.93 -16.16
C GLN A 846 -43.14 7.72 -17.40
N PRO A 847 -43.02 8.73 -18.28
CA PRO A 847 -42.09 8.69 -19.40
C PRO A 847 -40.65 8.84 -18.90
N VAL A 848 -39.82 7.82 -19.15
CA VAL A 848 -38.37 7.85 -18.94
C VAL A 848 -37.70 8.12 -20.29
N TYR A 849 -36.83 9.12 -20.33
CA TYR A 849 -36.08 9.49 -21.52
C TYR A 849 -34.74 8.75 -21.54
N LEU A 850 -34.49 8.04 -22.63
CA LEU A 850 -33.26 7.29 -22.82
C LEU A 850 -32.24 8.14 -23.57
N GLU A 851 -31.24 8.65 -22.85
CA GLU A 851 -30.09 9.28 -23.46
C GLU A 851 -28.84 8.45 -23.16
N SER A 852 -28.09 8.11 -24.21
CA SER A 852 -26.76 7.51 -24.13
C SER A 852 -25.71 8.55 -24.51
N THR A 853 -24.48 8.36 -24.03
CA THR A 853 -23.32 9.16 -24.44
C THR A 853 -23.10 9.14 -25.97
N TYR A 854 -23.53 8.08 -26.66
CA TYR A 854 -23.38 7.86 -28.11
C TYR A 854 -24.72 7.85 -28.86
N GLY A 855 -25.80 8.28 -28.20
CA GLY A 855 -27.14 8.43 -28.76
C GLY A 855 -27.81 7.10 -29.15
N SER A 856 -28.61 7.13 -30.23
CA SER A 856 -29.45 6.01 -30.65
C SER A 856 -28.70 4.76 -31.09
N ARG A 857 -27.42 4.87 -31.46
CA ARG A 857 -26.60 3.74 -31.90
C ARG A 857 -26.41 2.72 -30.80
N GLU A 858 -26.17 3.17 -29.59
CA GLU A 858 -25.97 2.30 -28.43
C GLU A 858 -27.27 1.58 -28.05
N ILE A 859 -28.39 2.29 -28.06
CA ILE A 859 -29.73 1.73 -27.82
C ILE A 859 -30.04 0.64 -28.85
N VAL A 860 -29.86 0.96 -30.13
CA VAL A 860 -30.16 0.05 -31.24
C VAL A 860 -29.25 -1.17 -31.19
N GLU A 861 -27.97 -1.00 -30.82
CA GLU A 861 -27.04 -2.12 -30.67
C GLU A 861 -27.31 -3.00 -29.45
N SER A 862 -27.62 -2.43 -28.28
CA SER A 862 -28.01 -3.22 -27.11
C SER A 862 -29.25 -4.08 -27.38
N MET A 863 -30.28 -3.49 -28.01
CA MET A 863 -31.48 -4.23 -28.42
C MET A 863 -31.15 -5.33 -29.44
N HIS A 864 -30.25 -5.03 -30.37
CA HIS A 864 -29.82 -5.99 -31.37
C HIS A 864 -29.08 -7.18 -30.74
N GLN A 865 -28.09 -6.93 -29.88
CA GLN A 865 -27.36 -7.99 -29.16
C GLN A 865 -28.31 -8.87 -28.34
N HIS A 866 -29.30 -8.27 -27.67
CA HIS A 866 -30.34 -9.03 -26.97
C HIS A 866 -31.11 -9.93 -27.94
N CYS A 867 -31.62 -9.37 -29.05
CA CYS A 867 -32.38 -10.11 -30.04
C CYS A 867 -31.57 -11.25 -30.71
N VAL A 868 -30.27 -11.05 -30.94
CA VAL A 868 -29.36 -12.12 -31.39
C VAL A 868 -29.24 -13.18 -30.31
N LYS A 869 -29.02 -12.81 -29.04
CA LYS A 869 -28.87 -13.76 -27.93
C LYS A 869 -30.09 -14.66 -27.74
N VAL A 870 -31.30 -14.11 -27.86
CA VAL A 870 -32.53 -14.89 -27.66
C VAL A 870 -32.93 -15.72 -28.90
N SER A 871 -32.54 -15.29 -30.10
CA SER A 871 -32.95 -15.96 -31.34
C SER A 871 -31.93 -16.99 -31.82
N ALA A 872 -30.65 -16.76 -31.57
CA ALA A 872 -29.53 -17.57 -32.07
C ALA A 872 -29.01 -18.56 -31.00
N THR A 873 -28.20 -19.53 -31.42
CA THR A 873 -27.49 -20.42 -30.49
C THR A 873 -26.39 -19.66 -29.75
N ASP A 874 -26.00 -20.13 -28.55
CA ASP A 874 -24.89 -19.55 -27.78
C ASP A 874 -23.60 -19.42 -28.61
N ARG A 875 -23.32 -20.42 -29.46
CA ARG A 875 -22.15 -20.42 -30.36
C ARG A 875 -22.23 -19.32 -31.41
N GLN A 876 -23.40 -19.14 -32.02
CA GLN A 876 -23.63 -18.08 -33.02
C GLN A 876 -23.61 -16.70 -32.37
N TYR A 877 -24.20 -16.54 -31.19
CA TYR A 877 -24.12 -15.31 -30.42
C TYR A 877 -22.68 -14.97 -30.04
N ALA A 878 -21.91 -15.94 -29.55
CA ALA A 878 -20.49 -15.75 -29.23
C ALA A 878 -19.68 -15.38 -30.48
N ALA A 879 -19.91 -16.04 -31.62
CA ALA A 879 -19.25 -15.71 -32.88
C ALA A 879 -19.61 -14.30 -33.37
N TYR A 880 -20.89 -13.93 -33.26
CA TYR A 880 -21.38 -12.58 -33.58
C TYR A 880 -20.68 -11.54 -32.71
N MET A 881 -20.68 -11.75 -31.38
CA MET A 881 -20.03 -10.84 -30.43
C MET A 881 -18.53 -10.73 -30.68
N ASN A 882 -17.83 -11.83 -30.97
CA ASN A 882 -16.41 -11.78 -31.31
C ASN A 882 -16.15 -10.93 -32.56
N SER A 883 -16.85 -11.21 -33.66
CA SER A 883 -16.65 -10.45 -34.92
C SER A 883 -17.06 -8.98 -34.77
N PHE A 884 -18.22 -8.69 -34.19
CA PHE A 884 -18.72 -7.33 -34.04
C PHE A 884 -17.81 -6.51 -33.13
N SER A 885 -17.41 -7.06 -31.98
CA SER A 885 -16.55 -6.38 -31.01
C SER A 885 -15.14 -6.17 -31.54
N ASP A 886 -14.54 -7.13 -32.25
CA ASP A 886 -13.19 -6.97 -32.81
C ASP A 886 -13.16 -5.83 -33.83
N ARG A 887 -14.25 -5.63 -34.58
CA ARG A 887 -14.39 -4.51 -35.51
C ARG A 887 -14.55 -3.15 -34.81
N ILE A 888 -15.11 -3.12 -33.60
CA ILE A 888 -15.15 -1.90 -32.75
C ILE A 888 -13.80 -1.66 -32.08
N LEU A 889 -13.22 -2.68 -31.44
CA LEU A 889 -12.03 -2.55 -30.60
C LEU A 889 -10.75 -2.34 -31.41
N SER A 890 -10.69 -2.86 -32.65
CA SER A 890 -9.51 -2.69 -33.53
C SER A 890 -9.19 -1.23 -33.86
N GLY A 891 -10.18 -0.32 -33.86
CA GLY A 891 -9.92 1.10 -34.05
C GLY A 891 -9.73 1.90 -32.76
N MET A 892 -9.97 1.28 -31.59
CA MET A 892 -9.84 1.93 -30.28
C MET A 892 -8.40 1.97 -29.75
N GLY A 893 -7.49 1.14 -30.28
CA GLY A 893 -6.11 1.01 -29.80
C GLY A 893 -5.23 2.27 -29.89
N ASN A 894 -5.67 3.31 -30.61
CA ASN A 894 -4.93 4.56 -30.84
C ASN A 894 -5.66 5.82 -30.34
N ILE A 895 -6.70 5.68 -29.53
CA ILE A 895 -7.54 6.80 -29.07
C ILE A 895 -6.98 7.35 -27.75
N ALA A 896 -6.50 8.59 -27.76
CA ALA A 896 -5.82 9.23 -26.63
C ALA A 896 -6.68 10.25 -25.87
N SER A 897 -7.88 10.58 -26.38
CA SER A 897 -8.77 11.57 -25.78
C SER A 897 -10.25 11.20 -25.94
N GLN A 898 -11.09 11.77 -25.07
CA GLN A 898 -12.53 11.54 -25.11
C GLN A 898 -13.18 12.08 -26.38
N GLU A 899 -12.65 13.17 -26.96
CA GLU A 899 -13.13 13.73 -28.22
C GLU A 899 -12.81 12.82 -29.41
N GLN A 900 -11.61 12.23 -29.46
CA GLN A 900 -11.26 11.21 -30.47
C GLN A 900 -12.10 9.94 -30.33
N LEU A 901 -12.44 9.54 -29.09
CA LEU A 901 -13.34 8.43 -28.84
C LEU A 901 -14.73 8.72 -29.40
N THR A 902 -15.27 9.90 -29.11
CA THR A 902 -16.55 10.36 -29.65
C THR A 902 -16.52 10.40 -31.17
N ALA A 903 -15.47 10.97 -31.79
CA ALA A 903 -15.32 11.04 -33.25
C ALA A 903 -15.21 9.65 -33.91
N TYR A 904 -14.43 8.75 -33.31
CA TYR A 904 -14.31 7.37 -33.79
C TYR A 904 -15.67 6.66 -33.74
N ILE A 905 -16.37 6.71 -32.60
CA ILE A 905 -17.68 6.10 -32.45
C ILE A 905 -18.71 6.73 -33.40
N SER A 906 -18.64 8.05 -33.63
CA SER A 906 -19.45 8.74 -34.63
C SER A 906 -19.17 8.29 -36.07
N SER A 907 -17.95 7.83 -36.39
CA SER A 907 -17.58 7.31 -37.71
C SER A 907 -18.04 5.86 -37.97
N LEU A 908 -18.38 5.09 -36.92
CA LEU A 908 -18.76 3.68 -37.07
C LEU A 908 -20.06 3.49 -37.85
N ASN A 909 -20.03 2.59 -38.83
CA ASN A 909 -21.23 2.11 -39.52
C ASN A 909 -21.70 0.80 -38.88
N ILE A 910 -22.57 0.93 -37.88
CA ILE A 910 -23.05 -0.20 -37.08
C ILE A 910 -23.78 -1.25 -37.94
N ASP A 911 -24.53 -0.85 -38.96
CA ASP A 911 -25.28 -1.80 -39.79
C ASP A 911 -24.37 -2.63 -40.70
N ASP A 912 -23.32 -2.02 -41.26
CA ASP A 912 -22.29 -2.75 -42.03
C ASP A 912 -21.53 -3.74 -41.13
N MET A 913 -21.20 -3.33 -39.90
CA MET A 913 -20.53 -4.19 -38.93
C MET A 913 -21.40 -5.38 -38.53
N ARG A 914 -22.70 -5.15 -38.26
CA ARG A 914 -23.68 -6.23 -38.02
C ARG A 914 -23.77 -7.20 -39.18
N SER A 915 -23.91 -6.68 -40.40
CA SER A 915 -24.02 -7.49 -41.61
C SER A 915 -22.82 -8.42 -41.78
N LYS A 916 -21.61 -7.90 -41.55
CA LYS A 916 -20.38 -8.71 -41.57
C LYS A 916 -20.32 -9.71 -40.43
N ALA A 917 -20.70 -9.30 -39.21
CA ALA A 917 -20.72 -10.18 -38.05
C ALA A 917 -21.70 -11.36 -38.22
N TYR A 918 -22.84 -11.15 -38.89
CA TYR A 918 -23.76 -12.23 -39.24
C TYR A 918 -23.14 -13.27 -40.17
N VAL A 919 -22.39 -12.83 -41.18
CA VAL A 919 -21.69 -13.74 -42.10
C VAL A 919 -20.67 -14.58 -41.32
N ASP A 920 -19.83 -13.93 -40.51
CA ASP A 920 -18.80 -14.59 -39.70
C ASP A 920 -19.42 -15.58 -38.68
N ALA A 921 -20.58 -15.23 -38.12
CA ALA A 921 -21.32 -16.06 -37.18
C ALA A 921 -22.21 -17.13 -37.82
N MET A 922 -22.21 -17.25 -39.16
CA MET A 922 -23.09 -18.17 -39.91
C MET A 922 -24.58 -17.97 -39.59
N ILE A 923 -25.02 -16.71 -39.41
CA ILE A 923 -26.42 -16.34 -39.17
C ILE A 923 -27.10 -16.13 -40.54
N GLY A 924 -27.85 -17.14 -40.99
CA GLY A 924 -28.57 -17.13 -42.26
C GLY A 924 -29.81 -16.23 -42.27
N LYS A 925 -30.38 -15.99 -43.46
CA LYS A 925 -31.51 -15.06 -43.68
C LYS A 925 -32.72 -15.30 -42.79
N GLU A 926 -33.13 -16.56 -42.62
CA GLU A 926 -34.28 -16.90 -41.76
C GLU A 926 -34.07 -16.47 -40.30
N LEU A 927 -32.84 -16.59 -39.79
CA LEU A 927 -32.52 -16.17 -38.43
C LEU A 927 -32.43 -14.65 -38.32
N GLN A 928 -31.92 -13.97 -39.35
CA GLN A 928 -31.92 -12.50 -39.41
C GLN A 928 -33.35 -11.93 -39.41
N GLU A 929 -34.29 -12.58 -40.09
CA GLU A 929 -35.71 -12.20 -40.06
C GLU A 929 -36.31 -12.34 -38.64
N LYS A 930 -35.98 -13.41 -37.91
CA LYS A 930 -36.39 -13.58 -36.50
C LYS A 930 -35.80 -12.48 -35.60
N ILE A 931 -34.53 -12.14 -35.79
CA ILE A 931 -33.87 -11.06 -35.05
C ILE A 931 -34.54 -9.71 -35.34
N ALA A 932 -34.85 -9.43 -36.61
CA ALA A 932 -35.54 -8.21 -37.01
C ALA A 932 -36.95 -8.12 -36.39
N GLN A 933 -37.69 -9.24 -36.36
CA GLN A 933 -39.01 -9.30 -35.71
C GLN A 933 -38.91 -8.99 -34.21
N CYS A 934 -37.91 -9.52 -33.51
CA CYS A 934 -37.68 -9.23 -32.08
C CYS A 934 -37.45 -7.73 -31.80
N GLN A 935 -36.80 -6.99 -32.71
CA GLN A 935 -36.57 -5.56 -32.54
C GLN A 935 -37.85 -4.73 -32.70
N THR A 936 -38.78 -5.18 -33.54
CA THR A 936 -40.05 -4.51 -33.82
C THR A 936 -41.20 -4.96 -32.91
N ASP A 937 -41.06 -6.10 -32.25
CA ASP A 937 -42.06 -6.61 -31.32
C ASP A 937 -42.03 -5.77 -30.02
N PRO A 938 -43.12 -5.06 -29.68
CA PRO A 938 -43.17 -4.23 -28.48
C PRO A 938 -42.99 -5.03 -27.18
N ASN A 939 -43.19 -6.35 -27.20
CA ASN A 939 -43.07 -7.22 -26.02
C ASN A 939 -41.68 -7.88 -25.89
N ALA A 940 -40.79 -7.74 -26.88
CA ALA A 940 -39.47 -8.38 -26.88
C ALA A 940 -38.35 -7.36 -26.64
N GLY A 941 -37.78 -6.78 -27.70
CA GLY A 941 -36.60 -5.92 -27.61
C GLY A 941 -36.81 -4.63 -26.80
N PRO A 942 -37.79 -3.78 -27.15
CA PRO A 942 -38.09 -2.56 -26.41
C PRO A 942 -38.43 -2.83 -24.94
N ALA A 943 -39.34 -3.78 -24.65
CA ALA A 943 -39.73 -4.15 -23.29
C ALA A 943 -38.55 -4.61 -22.44
N TRP A 944 -37.65 -5.44 -23.01
CA TRP A 944 -36.42 -5.85 -22.34
C TRP A 944 -35.50 -4.66 -22.01
N LEU A 945 -35.32 -3.72 -22.94
CA LEU A 945 -34.52 -2.53 -22.70
C LEU A 945 -35.08 -1.72 -21.53
N VAL A 946 -36.40 -1.53 -21.47
CA VAL A 946 -37.07 -0.88 -20.34
C VAL A 946 -36.75 -1.58 -19.03
N GLY A 947 -36.94 -2.90 -18.99
CA GLY A 947 -36.69 -3.70 -17.79
C GLY A 947 -35.25 -3.57 -17.32
N SER A 948 -34.30 -3.57 -18.25
CA SER A 948 -32.87 -3.44 -17.96
C SER A 948 -32.50 -2.10 -17.33
N LEU A 949 -33.14 -1.03 -17.79
CA LEU A 949 -32.93 0.31 -17.25
C LEU A 949 -33.57 0.49 -15.88
N VAL A 950 -34.76 -0.07 -15.70
CA VAL A 950 -35.40 -0.15 -14.39
C VAL A 950 -34.50 -0.90 -13.40
N GLU A 951 -33.88 -2.00 -13.82
CA GLU A 951 -32.95 -2.76 -12.99
C GLU A 951 -31.70 -1.95 -12.62
N THR A 952 -31.15 -1.19 -13.58
CA THR A 952 -30.03 -0.27 -13.36
C THR A 952 -30.37 0.78 -12.31
N ILE A 953 -31.56 1.39 -12.40
CA ILE A 953 -32.07 2.38 -11.44
C ILE A 953 -32.30 1.74 -10.07
N ASN A 954 -32.96 0.58 -10.03
CA ASN A 954 -33.30 -0.14 -8.78
C ASN A 954 -32.06 -0.62 -8.01
N ASN A 955 -30.96 -0.88 -8.71
CA ASN A 955 -29.68 -1.25 -8.10
C ASN A 955 -28.70 -0.07 -8.00
N ARG A 956 -29.12 1.13 -8.43
CA ARG A 956 -28.33 2.37 -8.42
C ARG A 956 -26.95 2.16 -9.07
N ILE A 957 -26.91 1.40 -10.16
CA ILE A 957 -25.68 1.14 -10.91
C ILE A 957 -25.47 2.32 -11.86
N MET A 958 -24.43 3.12 -11.61
CA MET A 958 -24.19 4.37 -12.36
C MET A 958 -22.91 4.36 -13.18
N ALA A 959 -22.17 3.25 -13.17
CA ALA A 959 -20.89 3.14 -13.85
C ALA A 959 -20.82 1.88 -14.71
N SER A 960 -20.27 2.04 -15.90
CA SER A 960 -19.94 0.97 -16.83
C SER A 960 -18.41 0.77 -16.83
N PRO A 961 -17.89 -0.47 -16.81
CA PRO A 961 -18.63 -1.71 -16.56
C PRO A 961 -18.89 -1.95 -15.06
N THR A 962 -19.98 -2.62 -14.73
CA THR A 962 -20.24 -3.14 -13.37
C THR A 962 -20.83 -4.54 -13.47
N VAL A 963 -20.31 -5.48 -12.69
CA VAL A 963 -20.83 -6.86 -12.62
C VAL A 963 -21.60 -7.04 -11.32
N LEU A 964 -22.79 -7.62 -11.40
CA LEU A 964 -23.59 -8.06 -10.26
C LEU A 964 -23.67 -9.59 -10.25
N VAL A 965 -23.06 -10.21 -9.25
CA VAL A 965 -23.00 -11.67 -9.07
C VAL A 965 -24.03 -12.10 -8.03
N ASN A 966 -24.77 -13.15 -8.35
CA ASN A 966 -25.88 -13.73 -7.58
C ASN A 966 -26.94 -12.70 -7.12
N ASP A 967 -27.16 -11.63 -7.90
CA ASP A 967 -28.02 -10.47 -7.56
C ASP A 967 -27.62 -9.76 -6.24
N ARG A 968 -26.39 -10.00 -5.78
CA ARG A 968 -25.94 -9.61 -4.46
C ARG A 968 -24.60 -8.88 -4.47
N ILE A 969 -23.56 -9.43 -5.10
CA ILE A 969 -22.20 -8.85 -5.07
C ILE A 969 -21.99 -7.93 -6.27
N ILE A 970 -21.82 -6.64 -6.01
CA ILE A 970 -21.48 -5.61 -7.00
C ILE A 970 -19.96 -5.49 -7.08
N VAL A 971 -19.42 -5.57 -8.30
CA VAL A 971 -18.02 -5.32 -8.62
C VAL A 971 -17.95 -4.28 -9.73
N ARG A 972 -17.57 -3.06 -9.37
CA ARG A 972 -17.42 -1.92 -10.27
C ARG A 972 -16.07 -1.99 -10.99
N GLY A 973 -16.03 -1.63 -12.27
CA GLY A 973 -14.83 -1.73 -13.09
C GLY A 973 -14.49 -3.15 -13.53
N ALA A 974 -14.80 -4.15 -12.69
CA ALA A 974 -14.71 -5.58 -12.99
C ALA A 974 -13.34 -6.00 -13.56
N PRO A 975 -12.27 -5.93 -12.74
CA PRO A 975 -10.91 -6.24 -13.18
C PRO A 975 -10.75 -7.73 -13.55
N ASP A 976 -9.68 -8.10 -14.24
CA ASP A 976 -9.39 -9.50 -14.62
C ASP A 976 -9.38 -10.46 -13.41
N ALA A 977 -9.04 -9.96 -12.22
CA ALA A 977 -9.13 -10.71 -10.97
C ALA A 977 -10.54 -11.23 -10.66
N LEU A 978 -11.59 -10.50 -11.06
CA LEU A 978 -12.98 -10.95 -10.92
C LEU A 978 -13.23 -12.25 -11.69
N LEU A 979 -12.69 -12.36 -12.92
CA LEU A 979 -12.89 -13.54 -13.76
C LEU A 979 -12.29 -14.80 -13.13
N GLN A 980 -11.21 -14.65 -12.36
CA GLN A 980 -10.56 -15.75 -11.66
C GLN A 980 -11.37 -16.22 -10.44
N LEU A 981 -12.02 -15.30 -9.74
CA LEU A 981 -12.80 -15.58 -8.52
C LEU A 981 -14.27 -15.95 -8.82
N LEU A 982 -14.78 -15.61 -10.01
CA LEU A 982 -16.17 -15.84 -10.38
C LEU A 982 -16.66 -17.30 -10.19
N PRO A 983 -15.87 -18.35 -10.51
CA PRO A 983 -16.27 -19.72 -10.22
C PRO A 983 -16.61 -19.96 -8.74
N GLU A 984 -15.79 -19.45 -7.84
CA GLU A 984 -15.98 -19.59 -6.38
C GLU A 984 -17.17 -18.77 -5.90
N MET A 985 -17.32 -17.54 -6.42
CA MET A 985 -18.49 -16.69 -6.13
C MET A 985 -19.81 -17.31 -6.61
N LEU A 986 -19.78 -18.17 -7.64
CA LEU A 986 -20.93 -18.94 -8.12
C LEU A 986 -21.15 -20.26 -7.35
N GLY A 987 -20.34 -20.52 -6.32
CA GLY A 987 -20.47 -21.69 -5.46
C GLY A 987 -19.70 -22.94 -5.92
N ALA A 988 -18.72 -22.79 -6.84
CA ALA A 988 -17.76 -23.86 -7.09
C ALA A 988 -16.87 -24.06 -5.85
N LYS A 989 -16.39 -25.30 -5.62
CA LYS A 989 -15.44 -25.55 -4.53
C LYS A 989 -14.18 -24.73 -4.75
N PRO A 990 -13.64 -24.06 -3.71
CA PRO A 990 -12.40 -23.31 -3.83
C PRO A 990 -11.29 -24.25 -4.30
N LYS A 991 -10.49 -23.80 -5.28
CA LYS A 991 -9.27 -24.53 -5.64
C LYS A 991 -8.19 -24.15 -4.61
N PRO A 992 -7.40 -25.12 -4.14
CA PRO A 992 -6.36 -24.87 -3.13
C PRO A 992 -5.30 -23.87 -3.59
#